data_AF-A0A7C1WFY0-F1
#
_entry.id   AF-A0A7C1WFY0-F1
#
_cell.length_a   1.000
_cell.length_b   1.000
_cell.length_c   1.000
_cell.angle_alpha   90.00
_cell.angle_beta   90.00
_cell.angle_gamma   90.00
#
_symmetry.space_group_name_H-M   'P 1'
#
loop_
_entity.id
_entity.type
_entity.pdbx_description
1 polymer ?
#
loop_
_entity_poly.entity_id
_entity_poly.type
_entity_poly.pdbx_seq_one_letter_code
_entity_poly.pdbx_strand_id
1 'polypeptide(L)'
;MLSKFLLPPLVLSLFFLPACSGGGSGGSVGGSVAIQTGTLAGRVVDSTATPVSGATVHVCEPGGAQLASLTTRADGRFSFEVKATLLDLAVDLFGIPSYQTTVFVAPDVETDLGDVSIDDVALDTDGDGLPNSLERRGWTILVDETGDDVLVQRKVFSNPLLADTDGDGLDDAVEFASRIDPGLTDTDRDQLTDPDELKRYKSNPADVDTDGDARGPGLTSQPNPSLLDGNEILLSGTSPTLDDTDGDGLTDYEEIIGGGFNPLEADLPQISLDLNGDPSITLNAEKTQTQQQVTASSTLQRDSNQTTQTDSRSTQVSVEASQKINQSVQTQAFPPKAKAKTDVELQFKESLTQNTSSSWSQTSTQETQNTYSQNFETGEQITFKDGALLQALKLRNLSSRSVLIQDVNVLAFRLNPITTGSFEVVGTLQPTPGDIPAGGAIVAPGGEIGFVAQNDEINWQAIQPLMKDPSALFFEVGSFSMFETDDFGNPTKNFAATGQKIVERCGLVVIDFGDGRVERHTLATNVERNPDGSSAGISMREGVERVAGVPLTTVVDPDTGASVLWSVRDQVAYEDPNNKAIHGFWTVMGDGPAFDDNAVLDFDSLRLANGERFALVFLQDADGDGLFNREERTYGTDSNLQDSDGDGLTDKEEAKDGWAVEFRDPQGTVLPQFTYQSYPDPVFTDTDSDNLDDFEEKVLGTDPREADTDGDGLNDDVDPSPLDPPDGSGIPSAGLVAHFEFGSATVTTGASSFMFYTDASGSGNDALIDAYAGGTWGGSGTQGWYDLADRFGISDKAAYVFQRTDNGNPAQHLEIPAITLGDSLSWAVWVDQASSGTYIARQGGPDLGLNSGIVEWQVPISGLGTQMVTGALGQAGWNFVVGVVDTNGQGTTIRLYVNGILANSASFGSAFVPDDTKLISVAARTKGSGFLDDYKGPMDSVRIYRRVLTDTDVDVLYHEAGF
;
A
#
# COMPACT_ATOMS: atom_id res chain seq x y z
N MET A 1 10.83 21.69 -25.59
CA MET A 1 10.16 20.38 -25.57
C MET A 1 8.65 20.52 -25.36
N LEU A 2 7.95 21.29 -26.21
CA LEU A 2 6.49 21.47 -26.11
C LEU A 2 5.86 21.76 -27.49
N SER A 3 6.38 21.15 -28.56
CA SER A 3 5.88 21.38 -29.93
C SER A 3 5.66 20.11 -30.77
N LYS A 4 5.61 18.91 -30.17
CA LYS A 4 5.42 17.64 -30.90
C LYS A 4 4.41 16.71 -30.21
N PHE A 5 3.29 17.25 -29.71
CA PHE A 5 2.12 16.44 -29.36
C PHE A 5 0.94 16.93 -30.21
N LEU A 6 0.53 16.09 -31.16
CA LEU A 6 -0.77 16.19 -31.82
C LEU A 6 -1.85 15.97 -30.77
N LEU A 7 -2.53 17.06 -30.38
CA LEU A 7 -3.82 17.00 -29.71
C LEU A 7 -4.89 16.49 -30.71
N PRO A 8 -5.98 15.82 -30.23
CA PRO A 8 -7.06 15.31 -31.06
C PRO A 8 -7.79 16.47 -31.77
N PRO A 9 -8.59 16.22 -32.83
CA PRO A 9 -8.83 17.19 -33.90
C PRO A 9 -9.65 18.38 -33.41
N LEU A 10 -8.95 19.41 -32.96
CA LEU A 10 -9.46 20.75 -32.80
C LEU A 10 -9.15 21.50 -34.09
N VAL A 11 -10.13 21.45 -34.99
CA VAL A 11 -10.51 22.48 -35.96
C VAL A 11 -9.53 23.67 -35.98
N LEU A 12 -8.55 23.68 -36.89
CA LEU A 12 -8.05 24.96 -37.40
C LEU A 12 -7.26 24.89 -38.71
N SER A 13 -7.76 25.70 -39.64
CA SER A 13 -7.02 26.53 -40.61
C SER A 13 -6.11 25.82 -41.61
N LEU A 14 -6.72 25.44 -42.73
CA LEU A 14 -6.07 25.19 -44.02
C LEU A 14 -5.27 26.41 -44.50
N PHE A 15 -3.97 26.24 -44.71
CA PHE A 15 -3.18 27.13 -45.56
C PHE A 15 -3.29 26.65 -47.02
N PHE A 16 -4.10 27.35 -47.82
CA PHE A 16 -4.10 27.25 -49.28
C PHE A 16 -3.26 28.41 -49.89
N LEU A 17 -2.65 28.17 -51.06
CA LEU A 17 -2.24 29.25 -51.99
C LEU A 17 -3.45 30.15 -52.31
N PRO A 18 -3.29 31.47 -52.53
CA PRO A 18 -4.23 32.47 -52.04
C PRO A 18 -5.53 32.50 -52.84
N ALA A 19 -6.59 31.89 -52.29
CA ALA A 19 -7.96 32.33 -52.50
C ALA A 19 -8.20 33.55 -51.57
N CYS A 20 -8.46 34.69 -52.19
CA CYS A 20 -8.73 36.01 -51.61
C CYS A 20 -8.15 36.33 -50.21
N SER A 21 -6.97 36.95 -50.16
CA SER A 21 -6.30 37.30 -48.89
C SER A 21 -7.04 38.41 -48.13
N GLY A 22 -7.43 38.12 -46.89
CA GLY A 22 -8.03 39.08 -45.96
C GLY A 22 -7.02 40.14 -45.48
N GLY A 23 -7.24 41.40 -45.85
CA GLY A 23 -6.41 42.52 -45.42
C GLY A 23 -7.09 43.87 -45.58
N GLY A 24 -8.11 44.16 -44.76
CA GLY A 24 -8.74 45.48 -44.71
C GLY A 24 -8.10 46.39 -43.66
N SER A 25 -7.25 47.32 -44.07
CA SER A 25 -6.90 48.50 -43.27
C SER A 25 -7.88 49.64 -43.61
N GLY A 26 -8.57 50.15 -42.57
CA GLY A 26 -9.53 51.24 -42.71
C GLY A 26 -8.85 52.56 -43.02
N GLY A 27 -9.00 53.05 -44.25
CA GLY A 27 -8.68 54.41 -44.66
C GLY A 27 -9.92 55.16 -45.13
N SER A 28 -10.46 56.04 -44.29
CA SER A 28 -11.56 56.94 -44.65
C SER A 28 -11.09 58.05 -45.58
N VAL A 29 -11.71 58.20 -46.75
CA VAL A 29 -11.64 59.44 -47.54
C VAL A 29 -13.06 59.89 -47.85
N GLY A 30 -13.40 61.09 -47.35
CA GLY A 30 -14.67 61.75 -47.60
C GLY A 30 -14.77 62.27 -49.03
N GLY A 31 -15.91 62.03 -49.65
CA GLY A 31 -16.30 62.57 -50.95
C GLY A 31 -17.57 61.86 -51.44
N SER A 32 -18.72 62.51 -51.29
CA SER A 32 -20.00 62.05 -51.80
C SER A 32 -20.01 62.11 -53.32
N VAL A 33 -19.53 61.04 -53.97
CA VAL A 33 -19.80 60.72 -55.37
C VAL A 33 -20.83 59.60 -55.34
N ALA A 34 -21.92 59.72 -56.11
CA ALA A 34 -22.88 58.63 -56.26
C ALA A 34 -22.11 57.43 -56.86
N ILE A 35 -21.80 56.45 -56.03
CA ILE A 35 -21.13 55.22 -56.44
C ILE A 35 -22.17 54.45 -57.24
N GLN A 36 -21.97 54.30 -58.55
CA GLN A 36 -22.83 53.43 -59.34
C GLN A 36 -22.60 51.98 -58.92
N THR A 37 -23.60 51.37 -58.31
CA THR A 37 -23.59 49.97 -57.91
C THR A 37 -24.29 49.12 -58.97
N GLY A 38 -23.80 47.90 -59.17
CA GLY A 38 -24.47 46.86 -59.93
C GLY A 38 -24.79 45.68 -59.01
N THR A 39 -25.73 44.83 -59.41
CA THR A 39 -26.05 43.62 -58.65
C THR A 39 -25.47 42.41 -59.36
N LEU A 40 -24.70 41.59 -58.66
CA LEU A 40 -24.25 40.29 -59.15
C LEU A 40 -25.11 39.21 -58.52
N ALA A 41 -25.78 38.38 -59.32
CA ALA A 41 -26.62 37.30 -58.83
C ALA A 41 -26.32 35.99 -59.57
N GLY A 42 -26.74 34.88 -58.98
CA GLY A 42 -26.63 33.56 -59.59
C GLY A 42 -27.19 32.47 -58.69
N ARG A 43 -27.14 31.23 -59.18
CA ARG A 43 -27.57 30.05 -58.44
C ARG A 43 -26.48 28.99 -58.50
N VAL A 44 -25.97 28.58 -57.36
CA VAL A 44 -25.02 27.47 -57.28
C VAL A 44 -25.81 26.17 -57.40
N VAL A 45 -25.43 25.35 -58.37
CA VAL A 45 -25.99 24.02 -58.59
C VAL A 45 -24.87 23.00 -58.69
N ASP A 46 -25.18 21.74 -58.42
CA ASP A 46 -24.26 20.64 -58.74
C ASP A 46 -24.34 20.26 -60.22
N SER A 47 -23.54 19.24 -60.59
CA SER A 47 -23.46 18.63 -61.93
C SER A 47 -24.81 18.15 -62.49
N THR A 48 -25.84 17.96 -61.65
CA THR A 48 -27.18 17.50 -62.01
C THR A 48 -28.22 18.63 -62.03
N ALA A 49 -27.78 19.88 -61.87
CA ALA A 49 -28.60 21.09 -61.77
C ALA A 49 -29.47 21.19 -60.50
N THR A 50 -29.20 20.37 -59.47
CA THR A 50 -29.82 20.54 -58.15
C THR A 50 -29.16 21.68 -57.38
N PRO A 51 -29.95 22.51 -56.67
CA PRO A 51 -29.40 23.65 -55.95
C PRO A 51 -28.58 23.22 -54.73
N VAL A 52 -27.39 23.79 -54.58
CA VAL A 52 -26.50 23.52 -53.46
C VAL A 52 -26.71 24.58 -52.38
N SER A 53 -27.23 24.15 -51.23
CA SER A 53 -27.42 25.01 -50.05
C SER A 53 -26.17 24.93 -49.15
N GLY A 54 -25.67 26.06 -48.65
CA GLY A 54 -24.52 26.07 -47.75
C GLY A 54 -23.15 26.31 -48.41
N ALA A 55 -23.10 26.41 -49.75
CA ALA A 55 -21.90 26.85 -50.46
C ALA A 55 -21.57 28.31 -50.16
N THR A 56 -20.31 28.63 -49.89
CA THR A 56 -19.85 29.99 -49.62
C THR A 56 -19.33 30.61 -50.91
N VAL A 57 -19.93 31.72 -51.32
CA VAL A 57 -19.53 32.46 -52.53
C VAL A 57 -18.70 33.66 -52.11
N HIS A 58 -17.46 33.71 -52.57
CA HIS A 58 -16.51 34.80 -52.35
C HIS A 58 -16.45 35.70 -53.58
N VAL A 59 -16.55 37.01 -53.37
CA VAL A 59 -16.42 38.04 -54.42
C VAL A 59 -15.20 38.90 -54.11
N CYS A 60 -14.30 39.03 -55.07
CA CYS A 60 -12.99 39.64 -54.87
C CYS A 60 -12.62 40.61 -56.01
N GLU A 61 -11.76 41.58 -55.72
CA GLU A 61 -11.13 42.39 -56.77
C GLU A 61 -10.13 41.56 -57.58
N PRO A 62 -9.92 41.88 -58.87
CA PRO A 62 -8.89 41.25 -59.69
C PRO A 62 -7.52 41.45 -59.04
N GLY A 63 -6.89 40.35 -58.60
CA GLY A 63 -5.66 40.38 -57.81
C GLY A 63 -5.82 40.07 -56.32
N GLY A 64 -7.03 39.70 -55.86
CA GLY A 64 -7.22 38.86 -54.67
C GLY A 64 -7.72 39.54 -53.39
N ALA A 65 -8.13 40.81 -53.40
CA ALA A 65 -8.73 41.42 -52.21
C ALA A 65 -10.21 41.00 -52.09
N GLN A 66 -10.60 40.29 -51.01
CA GLN A 66 -11.99 39.91 -50.80
C GLN A 66 -12.86 41.13 -50.51
N LEU A 67 -13.92 41.32 -51.30
CA LEU A 67 -14.89 42.38 -51.14
C LEU A 67 -16.10 41.94 -50.31
N ALA A 68 -16.56 40.70 -50.52
CA ALA A 68 -17.71 40.14 -49.82
C ALA A 68 -17.67 38.60 -49.84
N SER A 69 -18.39 37.98 -48.90
CA SER A 69 -18.65 36.54 -48.89
C SER A 69 -20.06 36.28 -48.34
N LEU A 70 -20.75 35.30 -48.90
CA LEU A 70 -22.11 34.92 -48.50
C LEU A 70 -22.32 33.43 -48.73
N THR A 71 -23.02 32.79 -47.80
CA THR A 71 -23.51 31.43 -47.99
C THR A 71 -24.79 31.42 -48.83
N THR A 72 -24.84 30.54 -49.82
CA THR A 72 -26.02 30.29 -50.66
C THR A 72 -27.25 29.93 -49.82
N ARG A 73 -28.42 30.36 -50.30
CA ARG A 73 -29.71 30.04 -49.69
C ARG A 73 -30.09 28.57 -49.97
N ALA A 74 -31.17 28.11 -49.34
CA ALA A 74 -31.71 26.76 -49.53
C ALA A 74 -32.06 26.39 -50.98
N ASP A 75 -32.28 27.39 -51.85
CA ASP A 75 -32.55 27.23 -53.28
C ASP A 75 -31.30 27.43 -54.16
N GLY A 76 -30.11 27.47 -53.55
CA GLY A 76 -28.81 27.65 -54.18
C GLY A 76 -28.50 29.09 -54.60
N ARG A 77 -29.42 30.05 -54.40
CA ARG A 77 -29.26 31.42 -54.91
C ARG A 77 -28.36 32.28 -54.03
N PHE A 78 -27.61 33.17 -54.69
CA PHE A 78 -26.85 34.24 -54.06
C PHE A 78 -27.06 35.56 -54.83
N SER A 79 -26.86 36.68 -54.15
CA SER A 79 -26.91 38.01 -54.74
C SER A 79 -26.09 39.00 -53.92
N PHE A 80 -25.27 39.81 -54.59
CA PHE A 80 -24.42 40.84 -54.01
C PHE A 80 -24.64 42.18 -54.70
N GLU A 81 -24.65 43.26 -53.91
CA GLU A 81 -24.51 44.60 -54.44
C GLU A 81 -23.03 44.99 -54.42
N VAL A 82 -22.48 45.27 -55.60
CA VAL A 82 -21.05 45.54 -55.79
C VAL A 82 -20.86 46.83 -56.59
N LYS A 83 -19.70 47.48 -56.44
CA LYS A 83 -19.36 48.60 -57.33
C LYS A 83 -19.17 48.07 -58.74
N ALA A 84 -19.64 48.79 -59.75
CA ALA A 84 -19.48 48.37 -61.14
C ALA A 84 -17.99 48.27 -61.52
N THR A 85 -17.48 47.05 -61.67
CA THR A 85 -16.07 46.76 -61.96
C THR A 85 -15.90 45.32 -62.44
N LEU A 86 -14.69 44.96 -62.86
CA LEU A 86 -14.25 43.58 -63.07
C LEU A 86 -14.00 42.93 -61.70
N LEU A 87 -14.49 41.71 -61.49
CA LEU A 87 -14.44 40.98 -60.21
C LEU A 87 -14.06 39.52 -60.45
N ASP A 88 -13.38 38.91 -59.49
CA ASP A 88 -13.15 37.47 -59.44
C ASP A 88 -14.16 36.84 -58.46
N LEU A 89 -14.82 35.77 -58.89
CA LEU A 89 -15.78 34.99 -58.11
C LEU A 89 -15.16 33.63 -57.81
N ALA A 90 -15.20 33.21 -56.54
CA ALA A 90 -14.88 31.86 -56.09
C ALA A 90 -16.06 31.25 -55.33
N VAL A 91 -16.32 29.96 -55.51
CA VAL A 91 -17.33 29.22 -54.75
C VAL A 91 -16.65 28.10 -54.00
N ASP A 92 -16.82 28.09 -52.69
CA ASP A 92 -16.25 27.12 -51.77
C ASP A 92 -17.37 26.29 -51.15
N LEU A 93 -17.13 24.99 -50.97
CA LEU A 93 -18.01 24.10 -50.22
C LEU A 93 -17.25 23.57 -49.02
N PHE A 94 -17.72 23.87 -47.81
CA PHE A 94 -17.07 23.49 -46.54
C PHE A 94 -15.56 23.84 -46.45
N GLY A 95 -15.14 24.95 -47.08
CA GLY A 95 -13.74 25.40 -47.08
C GLY A 95 -12.87 24.81 -48.19
N ILE A 96 -13.46 24.08 -49.14
CA ILE A 96 -12.78 23.53 -50.32
C ILE A 96 -13.17 24.35 -51.57
N PRO A 97 -12.20 24.94 -52.30
CA PRO A 97 -12.49 25.65 -53.55
C PRO A 97 -13.05 24.71 -54.62
N SER A 98 -14.25 25.04 -55.11
CA SER A 98 -15.02 24.20 -56.03
C SER A 98 -15.25 24.84 -57.42
N TYR A 99 -15.14 26.17 -57.53
CA TYR A 99 -15.29 26.90 -58.80
C TYR A 99 -14.64 28.29 -58.73
N GLN A 100 -14.06 28.78 -59.84
CA GLN A 100 -13.56 30.16 -59.98
C GLN A 100 -13.83 30.75 -61.37
N THR A 101 -14.22 32.03 -61.45
CA THR A 101 -14.41 32.74 -62.73
C THR A 101 -14.27 34.27 -62.56
N THR A 102 -13.93 34.98 -63.63
CA THR A 102 -13.88 36.44 -63.65
C THR A 102 -15.13 37.00 -64.33
N VAL A 103 -15.80 37.95 -63.69
CA VAL A 103 -17.08 38.53 -64.12
C VAL A 103 -16.98 40.05 -64.19
N PHE A 104 -17.55 40.64 -65.23
CA PHE A 104 -17.72 42.09 -65.32
C PHE A 104 -19.14 42.50 -64.90
N VAL A 105 -19.26 43.42 -63.95
CA VAL A 105 -20.54 43.95 -63.49
C VAL A 105 -20.70 45.40 -63.96
N ALA A 106 -21.74 45.65 -64.75
CA ALA A 106 -22.06 46.98 -65.25
C ALA A 106 -22.85 47.81 -64.21
N PRO A 107 -22.74 49.15 -64.23
CA PRO A 107 -23.45 50.02 -63.31
C PRO A 107 -24.98 49.98 -63.54
N ASP A 108 -25.75 49.98 -62.46
CA ASP A 108 -27.21 49.97 -62.42
C ASP A 108 -27.86 48.78 -63.18
N VAL A 109 -27.12 47.70 -63.41
CA VAL A 109 -27.56 46.48 -64.08
C VAL A 109 -27.39 45.28 -63.15
N GLU A 110 -28.37 44.37 -63.18
CA GLU A 110 -28.22 43.04 -62.58
C GLU A 110 -27.50 42.13 -63.58
N THR A 111 -26.29 41.72 -63.22
CA THR A 111 -25.54 40.66 -63.91
C THR A 111 -25.90 39.34 -63.25
N ASP A 112 -26.83 38.59 -63.85
CA ASP A 112 -27.16 37.23 -63.44
C ASP A 112 -26.24 36.23 -64.17
N LEU A 113 -25.51 35.42 -63.40
CA LEU A 113 -24.63 34.37 -63.91
C LEU A 113 -25.37 33.10 -64.32
N GLY A 114 -26.65 32.99 -63.98
CA GLY A 114 -27.41 31.75 -64.15
C GLY A 114 -26.93 30.67 -63.18
N ASP A 115 -27.00 29.42 -63.63
CA ASP A 115 -26.56 28.27 -62.84
C ASP A 115 -25.01 28.18 -62.87
N VAL A 116 -24.40 28.39 -61.72
CA VAL A 116 -22.97 28.17 -61.46
C VAL A 116 -22.81 26.73 -61.02
N SER A 117 -22.39 25.87 -61.94
CA SER A 117 -22.18 24.44 -61.68
C SER A 117 -20.88 24.23 -60.90
N ILE A 118 -20.97 23.61 -59.73
CA ILE A 118 -19.82 23.06 -59.02
C ILE A 118 -19.69 21.57 -59.33
N ASP A 119 -18.47 21.08 -59.54
CA ASP A 119 -18.23 19.68 -59.89
C ASP A 119 -18.58 18.74 -58.71
N ASP A 120 -19.44 17.75 -58.97
CA ASP A 120 -19.77 16.51 -58.23
C ASP A 120 -19.29 16.42 -56.75
N VAL A 121 -19.81 17.27 -55.87
CA VAL A 121 -19.52 17.20 -54.41
C VAL A 121 -20.58 16.40 -53.64
N ALA A 122 -21.60 15.87 -54.32
CA ALA A 122 -22.70 15.10 -53.73
C ALA A 122 -22.74 13.62 -54.15
N LEU A 123 -21.86 13.21 -55.07
CA LEU A 123 -21.77 11.83 -55.54
C LEU A 123 -20.50 11.20 -54.93
N ASP A 124 -20.73 10.28 -54.02
CA ASP A 124 -19.79 9.39 -53.36
C ASP A 124 -20.35 7.98 -53.66
N THR A 125 -19.71 7.27 -54.59
CA THR A 125 -20.35 6.12 -55.28
C THR A 125 -20.11 4.79 -54.57
N ASP A 126 -19.00 4.67 -53.87
CA ASP A 126 -18.64 3.57 -52.98
C ASP A 126 -19.04 3.83 -51.53
N GLY A 127 -19.31 5.08 -51.15
CA GLY A 127 -19.93 5.45 -49.88
C GLY A 127 -18.95 5.51 -48.71
N ASP A 128 -17.67 5.76 -48.99
CA ASP A 128 -16.59 5.83 -48.00
C ASP A 128 -16.49 7.23 -47.33
N GLY A 129 -17.21 8.22 -47.88
CA GLY A 129 -17.22 9.60 -47.42
C GLY A 129 -16.30 10.54 -48.20
N LEU A 130 -15.60 10.06 -49.24
CA LEU A 130 -14.76 10.84 -50.13
C LEU A 130 -15.50 11.08 -51.47
N PRO A 131 -15.77 12.34 -51.86
CA PRO A 131 -16.53 12.58 -53.09
C PRO A 131 -15.75 12.20 -54.36
N ASN A 132 -16.42 11.57 -55.33
CA ASN A 132 -15.92 11.22 -56.66
C ASN A 132 -15.08 12.31 -57.35
N SER A 133 -15.45 13.57 -57.14
CA SER A 133 -14.73 14.72 -57.72
C SER A 133 -13.36 14.96 -57.08
N LEU A 134 -13.21 14.70 -55.78
CA LEU A 134 -11.98 14.85 -55.03
C LEU A 134 -11.02 13.70 -55.32
N GLU A 135 -11.52 12.47 -55.36
CA GLU A 135 -10.79 11.25 -55.73
C GLU A 135 -10.14 11.38 -57.12
N ARG A 136 -10.92 11.78 -58.13
CA ARG A 136 -10.41 12.03 -59.50
C ARG A 136 -9.48 13.23 -59.60
N ARG A 137 -9.71 14.27 -58.78
CA ARG A 137 -8.86 15.47 -58.77
C ARG A 137 -7.51 15.18 -58.14
N GLY A 138 -7.50 14.27 -57.17
CA GLY A 138 -6.36 13.94 -56.34
C GLY A 138 -5.98 15.05 -55.38
N TRP A 139 -5.20 14.69 -54.37
CA TRP A 139 -4.61 15.60 -53.39
C TRP A 139 -3.09 15.46 -53.36
N THR A 140 -2.45 16.36 -52.63
CA THR A 140 -1.01 16.35 -52.44
C THR A 140 -0.68 15.80 -51.07
N ILE A 141 0.30 14.90 -51.00
CA ILE A 141 0.92 14.40 -49.78
C ILE A 141 2.41 14.79 -49.73
N LEU A 142 2.99 14.73 -48.54
CA LEU A 142 4.41 14.93 -48.29
C LEU A 142 4.92 13.66 -47.65
N VAL A 143 5.95 13.04 -48.24
CA VAL A 143 6.48 11.76 -47.79
C VAL A 143 7.99 11.90 -47.58
N ASP A 144 8.52 11.46 -46.45
CA ASP A 144 9.94 11.18 -46.29
C ASP A 144 10.20 9.72 -46.68
N GLU A 145 10.92 9.50 -47.78
CA GLU A 145 11.25 8.16 -48.28
C GLU A 145 12.70 7.77 -47.92
N THR A 146 13.44 8.64 -47.22
CA THR A 146 14.89 8.47 -46.97
C THR A 146 15.32 8.61 -45.52
N GLY A 147 14.46 9.11 -44.62
CA GLY A 147 14.73 9.29 -43.19
C GLY A 147 15.71 10.43 -42.91
N ASP A 148 15.87 11.37 -43.86
CA ASP A 148 16.76 12.54 -43.72
C ASP A 148 16.00 13.86 -43.54
N ASP A 149 14.71 13.79 -43.21
CA ASP A 149 13.73 14.87 -43.11
C ASP A 149 13.45 15.58 -44.45
N VAL A 150 13.80 14.96 -45.59
CA VAL A 150 13.62 15.56 -46.92
C VAL A 150 12.29 15.13 -47.52
N LEU A 151 11.28 15.97 -47.30
CA LEU A 151 9.93 15.71 -47.80
C LEU A 151 9.81 15.78 -49.33
N VAL A 152 9.33 14.70 -49.92
CA VAL A 152 8.96 14.58 -51.33
C VAL A 152 7.47 14.86 -51.50
N GLN A 153 7.14 15.84 -52.34
CA GLN A 153 5.75 16.16 -52.65
C GLN A 153 5.20 15.24 -53.74
N ARG A 154 4.15 14.48 -53.44
CA ARG A 154 3.47 13.57 -54.37
C ARG A 154 2.02 13.98 -54.56
N LYS A 155 1.50 13.82 -55.78
CA LYS A 155 0.07 14.00 -56.07
C LYS A 155 -0.57 12.63 -56.27
N VAL A 156 -1.55 12.31 -55.43
CA VAL A 156 -2.18 10.98 -55.31
C VAL A 156 -3.65 11.04 -55.70
N PHE A 157 -4.23 9.90 -56.06
CA PHE A 157 -5.59 9.76 -56.57
C PHE A 157 -6.16 8.44 -56.08
N SER A 158 -7.46 8.42 -55.81
CA SER A 158 -8.20 7.20 -55.46
C SER A 158 -9.26 6.85 -56.51
N ASN A 159 -9.87 5.66 -56.39
CA ASN A 159 -10.84 5.13 -57.34
C ASN A 159 -12.28 5.31 -56.82
N PRO A 160 -13.11 6.14 -57.49
CA PRO A 160 -14.49 6.45 -57.07
C PRO A 160 -15.51 5.30 -57.10
N LEU A 161 -15.08 4.06 -57.21
CA LEU A 161 -15.93 2.88 -57.23
C LEU A 161 -15.50 1.86 -56.17
N LEU A 162 -14.44 2.14 -55.42
CA LEU A 162 -13.85 1.30 -54.39
C LEU A 162 -13.63 2.16 -53.16
N ALA A 163 -14.28 1.82 -52.05
CA ALA A 163 -14.09 2.53 -50.79
C ALA A 163 -12.64 2.47 -50.27
N ASP A 164 -11.88 1.47 -50.71
CA ASP A 164 -10.49 1.18 -50.37
C ASP A 164 -9.81 0.84 -51.70
N THR A 165 -9.01 1.79 -52.21
CA THR A 165 -8.50 1.74 -53.59
C THR A 165 -7.42 0.69 -53.80
N ASP A 166 -6.56 0.44 -52.81
CA ASP A 166 -5.46 -0.53 -52.91
C ASP A 166 -5.72 -1.86 -52.17
N GLY A 167 -6.78 -1.91 -51.36
CA GLY A 167 -7.31 -3.10 -50.71
C GLY A 167 -6.58 -3.49 -49.43
N ASP A 168 -5.94 -2.55 -48.73
CA ASP A 168 -5.20 -2.82 -47.50
C ASP A 168 -6.06 -2.80 -46.21
N GLY A 169 -7.31 -2.32 -46.31
CA GLY A 169 -8.24 -2.20 -45.19
C GLY A 169 -8.31 -0.81 -44.53
N LEU A 170 -7.78 0.23 -45.18
CA LEU A 170 -8.11 1.64 -44.94
C LEU A 170 -9.00 2.17 -46.07
N ASP A 171 -10.04 2.91 -45.70
CA ASP A 171 -10.89 3.57 -46.70
C ASP A 171 -10.21 4.85 -47.22
N ASP A 172 -10.42 5.21 -48.49
CA ASP A 172 -9.76 6.34 -49.16
C ASP A 172 -10.01 7.67 -48.40
N ALA A 173 -11.19 7.82 -47.80
CA ALA A 173 -11.52 8.94 -46.93
C ALA A 173 -10.62 9.06 -45.67
N VAL A 174 -10.22 7.92 -45.09
CA VAL A 174 -9.30 7.88 -43.94
C VAL A 174 -7.90 8.26 -44.38
N GLU A 175 -7.45 7.75 -45.53
CA GLU A 175 -6.13 8.04 -46.08
C GLU A 175 -5.99 9.51 -46.49
N PHE A 176 -7.06 10.07 -47.08
CA PHE A 176 -7.15 11.51 -47.35
C PHE A 176 -7.00 12.35 -46.08
N ALA A 177 -7.64 11.92 -44.98
CA ALA A 177 -7.57 12.61 -43.69
C ALA A 177 -6.18 12.47 -43.05
N SER A 178 -5.53 11.31 -43.18
CA SER A 178 -4.20 11.00 -42.65
C SER A 178 -3.06 11.53 -43.53
N ARG A 179 -3.35 12.01 -44.75
CA ARG A 179 -2.36 12.52 -45.73
C ARG A 179 -1.42 11.46 -46.31
N ILE A 180 -1.94 10.26 -46.54
CA ILE A 180 -1.20 9.09 -47.07
C ILE A 180 -1.70 8.74 -48.50
N ASP A 181 -1.06 7.79 -49.20
CA ASP A 181 -1.30 7.49 -50.61
C ASP A 181 -2.30 6.32 -50.79
N PRO A 182 -3.55 6.57 -51.21
CA PRO A 182 -4.60 5.55 -51.37
C PRO A 182 -4.34 4.52 -52.48
N GLY A 183 -3.26 4.71 -53.25
CA GLY A 183 -2.86 3.79 -54.29
C GLY A 183 -1.76 2.81 -53.87
N LEU A 184 -1.26 2.90 -52.63
CA LEU A 184 -0.15 2.11 -52.12
C LEU A 184 -0.42 1.67 -50.68
N THR A 185 -0.39 0.35 -50.48
CA THR A 185 -0.59 -0.28 -49.17
C THR A 185 0.49 0.04 -48.12
N ASP A 186 1.50 0.82 -48.51
CA ASP A 186 2.72 1.20 -47.79
C ASP A 186 3.22 2.48 -48.49
N THR A 187 2.86 3.63 -47.90
CA THR A 187 2.97 4.95 -48.52
C THR A 187 4.42 5.41 -48.67
N ASP A 188 5.26 5.20 -47.66
CA ASP A 188 6.67 5.61 -47.59
C ASP A 188 7.68 4.49 -47.95
N ARG A 189 7.21 3.25 -48.05
CA ARG A 189 7.93 2.06 -48.54
C ARG A 189 8.99 1.53 -47.59
N ASP A 190 8.72 1.61 -46.30
CA ASP A 190 9.62 1.11 -45.27
C ASP A 190 9.40 -0.38 -44.92
N GLN A 191 8.35 -1.00 -45.48
CA GLN A 191 7.84 -2.37 -45.26
C GLN A 191 6.79 -2.52 -44.14
N LEU A 192 6.28 -1.44 -43.57
CA LEU A 192 5.06 -1.41 -42.78
C LEU A 192 3.89 -0.94 -43.64
N THR A 193 2.73 -1.56 -43.44
CA THR A 193 1.53 -1.11 -44.15
C THR A 193 0.89 0.05 -43.39
N ASP A 194 0.32 1.01 -44.11
CA ASP A 194 -0.40 2.16 -43.55
C ASP A 194 -1.37 1.78 -42.40
N PRO A 195 -2.18 0.69 -42.48
CA PRO A 195 -3.02 0.27 -41.37
C PRO A 195 -2.26 -0.24 -40.13
N ASP A 196 -1.12 -0.92 -40.30
CA ASP A 196 -0.29 -1.38 -39.18
C ASP A 196 0.32 -0.19 -38.44
N GLU A 197 0.82 0.79 -39.16
CA GLU A 197 1.37 2.02 -38.59
C GLU A 197 0.30 2.83 -37.86
N LEU A 198 -0.86 3.09 -38.48
CA LEU A 198 -1.92 3.87 -37.84
C LEU A 198 -2.61 3.14 -36.68
N LYS A 199 -2.77 1.81 -36.75
CA LYS A 199 -3.58 1.05 -35.78
C LYS A 199 -2.74 0.37 -34.71
N ARG A 200 -1.60 -0.20 -35.07
CA ARG A 200 -0.78 -1.07 -34.19
C ARG A 200 0.43 -0.36 -33.58
N TYR A 201 1.23 0.36 -34.38
CA TYR A 201 2.48 0.96 -33.89
C TYR A 201 2.36 2.46 -33.55
N LYS A 202 1.36 3.12 -34.14
CA LYS A 202 1.14 4.58 -34.06
C LYS A 202 2.29 5.40 -34.65
N SER A 203 3.04 4.83 -35.60
CA SER A 203 4.00 5.54 -36.44
C SER A 203 3.29 6.38 -37.52
N ASN A 204 4.06 7.17 -38.25
CA ASN A 204 3.57 8.04 -39.31
C ASN A 204 3.78 7.39 -40.69
N PRO A 205 2.72 6.97 -41.41
CA PRO A 205 2.88 6.21 -42.67
C PRO A 205 3.49 6.97 -43.85
N ALA A 206 3.80 8.24 -43.67
CA ALA A 206 4.43 9.07 -44.68
C ALA A 206 5.87 9.43 -44.29
N ASP A 207 6.44 8.74 -43.31
CA ASP A 207 7.74 9.05 -42.73
C ASP A 207 8.43 7.76 -42.27
N VAL A 208 9.39 7.33 -43.08
CA VAL A 208 10.15 6.10 -42.89
C VAL A 208 11.01 6.04 -41.59
N ASP A 209 11.11 7.16 -40.86
CA ASP A 209 11.86 7.31 -39.59
C ASP A 209 11.07 8.24 -38.64
N THR A 210 9.97 7.74 -38.07
CA THR A 210 8.97 8.56 -37.38
C THR A 210 9.54 9.26 -36.13
N ASP A 211 10.45 8.62 -35.39
CA ASP A 211 11.09 9.22 -34.22
C ASP A 211 12.41 9.94 -34.53
N GLY A 212 12.98 9.71 -35.71
CA GLY A 212 14.13 10.41 -36.24
C GLY A 212 15.47 9.87 -35.70
N ASP A 213 15.49 8.69 -35.11
CA ASP A 213 16.67 8.16 -34.43
C ASP A 213 17.70 7.54 -35.41
N ALA A 214 17.30 7.24 -36.65
CA ALA A 214 18.14 6.54 -37.63
C ALA A 214 19.42 7.30 -37.99
N ARG A 215 19.49 8.60 -37.68
CA ARG A 215 20.63 9.50 -37.92
C ARG A 215 21.55 9.66 -36.70
N GLY A 216 21.27 8.94 -35.63
CA GLY A 216 22.01 8.90 -34.38
C GLY A 216 21.99 10.21 -33.59
N PRO A 217 22.69 10.25 -32.45
CA PRO A 217 22.64 11.39 -31.53
C PRO A 217 23.09 12.68 -32.22
N GLY A 218 22.19 13.66 -32.27
CA GLY A 218 22.42 14.97 -32.90
C GLY A 218 22.07 15.06 -34.38
N LEU A 219 21.48 14.02 -34.99
CA LEU A 219 20.92 14.02 -36.35
C LEU A 219 21.93 14.39 -37.45
N THR A 220 23.20 14.02 -37.27
CA THR A 220 24.28 14.40 -38.20
C THR A 220 24.75 13.28 -39.11
N SER A 221 24.41 12.03 -38.81
CA SER A 221 24.77 10.88 -39.64
C SER A 221 23.83 10.76 -40.84
N GLN A 222 24.27 10.00 -41.84
CA GLN A 222 23.34 9.50 -42.85
C GLN A 222 22.36 8.54 -42.18
N PRO A 223 21.08 8.54 -42.59
CA PRO A 223 20.08 7.62 -42.05
C PRO A 223 20.57 6.18 -42.19
N ASN A 224 20.44 5.42 -41.11
CA ASN A 224 20.79 4.02 -41.09
C ASN A 224 19.53 3.18 -41.37
N PRO A 225 19.48 2.44 -42.50
CA PRO A 225 18.27 1.71 -42.87
C PRO A 225 17.79 0.69 -41.83
N SER A 226 18.68 0.21 -40.95
CA SER A 226 18.31 -0.74 -39.89
C SER A 226 17.42 -0.15 -38.79
N LEU A 227 17.29 1.17 -38.74
CA LEU A 227 16.54 1.93 -37.75
C LEU A 227 15.40 2.74 -38.39
N LEU A 228 14.99 2.35 -39.59
CA LEU A 228 13.75 2.85 -40.19
C LEU A 228 12.59 2.04 -39.61
N ASP A 229 11.43 2.64 -39.41
CA ASP A 229 10.31 2.09 -38.63
C ASP A 229 10.04 0.59 -38.95
N GLY A 230 9.96 0.23 -40.23
CA GLY A 230 9.75 -1.16 -40.64
C GLY A 230 10.89 -2.12 -40.32
N ASN A 231 12.14 -1.68 -40.46
CA ASN A 231 13.29 -2.50 -40.08
C ASN A 231 13.51 -2.53 -38.56
N GLU A 232 13.11 -1.50 -37.84
CA GLU A 232 13.06 -1.52 -36.38
C GLU A 232 12.16 -2.64 -35.91
N ILE A 233 10.93 -2.71 -36.41
CA ILE A 233 9.99 -3.79 -36.07
C ILE A 233 10.49 -5.17 -36.53
N LEU A 234 10.97 -5.28 -37.77
CA LEU A 234 11.29 -6.58 -38.39
C LEU A 234 12.65 -7.17 -37.95
N LEU A 235 13.63 -6.33 -37.62
CA LEU A 235 15.00 -6.76 -37.30
C LEU A 235 15.34 -6.58 -35.83
N SER A 236 15.02 -5.42 -35.25
CA SER A 236 15.43 -5.04 -33.89
C SER A 236 14.35 -5.31 -32.83
N GLY A 237 13.09 -5.26 -33.24
CA GLY A 237 11.90 -5.27 -32.41
C GLY A 237 11.65 -3.98 -31.62
N THR A 238 12.29 -2.85 -31.96
CA THR A 238 12.21 -1.55 -31.28
C THR A 238 10.96 -0.75 -31.65
N SER A 239 10.67 0.32 -30.91
CA SER A 239 9.49 1.15 -31.08
C SER A 239 9.74 2.24 -32.11
N PRO A 240 9.00 2.29 -33.25
CA PRO A 240 9.19 3.30 -34.31
C PRO A 240 8.77 4.72 -33.91
N THR A 241 8.35 4.93 -32.67
CA THR A 241 7.81 6.21 -32.19
C THR A 241 8.58 6.74 -31.00
N LEU A 242 9.65 6.06 -30.59
CA LEU A 242 10.44 6.38 -29.41
C LEU A 242 11.90 6.09 -29.69
N ASP A 243 12.69 7.16 -29.77
CA ASP A 243 14.15 7.15 -29.97
C ASP A 243 14.96 6.35 -28.94
N ASP A 244 14.33 5.84 -27.89
CA ASP A 244 14.90 5.19 -26.69
C ASP A 244 13.81 4.24 -26.18
N THR A 245 13.76 3.04 -26.74
CA THR A 245 12.62 2.13 -26.60
C THR A 245 12.42 1.69 -25.14
N ASP A 246 13.48 1.38 -24.40
CA ASP A 246 13.41 0.94 -23.00
C ASP A 246 13.51 2.08 -21.96
N GLY A 247 13.77 3.31 -22.41
CA GLY A 247 13.79 4.50 -21.57
C GLY A 247 15.03 4.63 -20.70
N ASP A 248 16.06 3.80 -20.89
CA ASP A 248 17.27 3.83 -20.09
C ASP A 248 18.12 5.07 -20.36
N GLY A 249 17.85 5.79 -21.46
CA GLY A 249 18.52 7.02 -21.86
C GLY A 249 19.72 6.82 -22.78
N LEU A 250 19.91 5.62 -23.33
CA LEU A 250 20.59 5.36 -24.59
C LEU A 250 19.53 5.31 -25.69
N THR A 251 19.90 5.79 -26.88
CA THR A 251 19.00 5.67 -28.04
C THR A 251 19.11 4.29 -28.68
N ASP A 252 18.07 3.82 -29.35
CA ASP A 252 18.09 2.53 -30.05
C ASP A 252 19.25 2.49 -31.07
N TYR A 253 19.51 3.62 -31.74
CA TYR A 253 20.72 3.84 -32.54
C TYR A 253 22.02 3.53 -31.79
N GLU A 254 22.21 4.07 -30.59
CA GLU A 254 23.44 3.91 -29.82
C GLU A 254 23.66 2.46 -29.39
N GLU A 255 22.59 1.74 -29.03
CA GLU A 255 22.67 0.36 -28.57
C GLU A 255 22.92 -0.62 -29.71
N ILE A 256 22.17 -0.47 -30.81
CA ILE A 256 22.26 -1.37 -31.97
C ILE A 256 23.57 -1.13 -32.74
N ILE A 257 23.96 0.12 -32.96
CA ILE A 257 25.14 0.47 -33.79
C ILE A 257 26.42 0.59 -32.98
N GLY A 258 26.34 1.13 -31.75
CA GLY A 258 27.47 1.14 -30.82
C GLY A 258 27.88 -0.28 -30.42
N GLY A 259 26.91 -1.20 -30.39
CA GLY A 259 27.09 -2.63 -30.19
C GLY A 259 27.37 -2.98 -28.74
N GLY A 260 26.48 -3.75 -28.11
CA GLY A 260 26.72 -4.32 -26.78
C GLY A 260 25.55 -4.27 -25.80
N PHE A 261 24.45 -3.62 -26.18
CA PHE A 261 23.24 -3.51 -25.35
C PHE A 261 22.02 -3.97 -26.16
N ASN A 262 20.93 -4.27 -25.44
CA ASN A 262 19.69 -4.76 -25.99
C ASN A 262 18.65 -3.64 -25.85
N PRO A 263 18.18 -3.02 -26.94
CA PRO A 263 17.31 -1.83 -26.87
C PRO A 263 15.91 -2.10 -26.32
N LEU A 264 15.61 -3.36 -26.02
CA LEU A 264 14.36 -3.80 -25.42
C LEU A 264 14.53 -4.16 -23.94
N GLU A 265 15.74 -4.02 -23.38
CA GLU A 265 16.06 -4.34 -22.00
C GLU A 265 16.97 -3.28 -21.39
N ALA A 266 16.39 -2.48 -20.49
CA ALA A 266 17.06 -1.31 -19.92
C ALA A 266 18.41 -1.67 -19.27
N ASP A 267 19.51 -1.06 -19.74
CA ASP A 267 20.87 -1.18 -19.18
C ASP A 267 20.98 -0.36 -17.90
N LEU A 268 20.38 -0.93 -16.86
CA LEU A 268 20.39 -0.37 -15.53
C LEU A 268 21.57 -0.90 -14.71
N PRO A 269 22.24 -0.03 -13.95
CA PRO A 269 23.23 -0.50 -12.99
C PRO A 269 22.58 -1.33 -11.89
N GLN A 270 23.11 -2.52 -11.65
CA GLN A 270 22.68 -3.40 -10.57
C GLN A 270 23.67 -3.36 -9.40
N ILE A 271 23.13 -3.22 -8.20
CA ILE A 271 23.85 -3.31 -6.94
C ILE A 271 23.28 -4.44 -6.09
N SER A 272 24.14 -5.10 -5.33
CA SER A 272 23.73 -6.07 -4.30
C SER A 272 24.09 -5.54 -2.92
N LEU A 273 23.19 -5.77 -1.96
CA LEU A 273 23.42 -5.57 -0.54
C LEU A 273 23.65 -6.93 0.12
N ASP A 274 24.92 -7.20 0.41
CA ASP A 274 25.38 -8.45 1.00
C ASP A 274 25.69 -8.27 2.49
N LEU A 275 25.36 -9.28 3.29
CA LEU A 275 25.72 -9.32 4.71
C LEU A 275 27.22 -9.58 4.90
N ASN A 276 27.92 -8.67 5.59
CA ASN A 276 29.38 -8.72 5.80
C ASN A 276 29.79 -8.92 7.27
N GLY A 277 28.85 -9.39 8.09
CA GLY A 277 29.02 -9.67 9.50
C GLY A 277 27.68 -10.09 10.11
N ASP A 278 27.68 -10.30 11.41
CA ASP A 278 26.51 -10.71 12.17
C ASP A 278 25.87 -9.46 12.81
N PRO A 279 24.53 -9.33 12.83
CA PRO A 279 23.89 -8.17 13.44
C PRO A 279 24.03 -8.20 14.95
N SER A 280 24.19 -7.02 15.52
CA SER A 280 24.11 -6.80 16.96
C SER A 280 22.84 -6.04 17.31
N ILE A 281 22.09 -6.58 18.25
CA ILE A 281 20.87 -5.99 18.81
C ILE A 281 21.12 -5.56 20.24
N THR A 282 20.56 -4.41 20.63
CA THR A 282 20.65 -3.88 22.00
C THR A 282 19.30 -3.37 22.46
N LEU A 283 18.87 -3.79 23.64
CA LEU A 283 17.67 -3.29 24.31
C LEU A 283 18.07 -2.55 25.58
N ASN A 284 17.56 -1.33 25.73
CA ASN A 284 17.77 -0.53 26.93
C ASN A 284 16.50 -0.56 27.78
N ALA A 285 16.67 -0.59 29.09
CA ALA A 285 15.58 -0.48 30.04
C ALA A 285 16.04 0.18 31.34
N GLU A 286 15.08 0.49 32.20
CA GLU A 286 15.32 1.02 33.53
C GLU A 286 14.53 0.23 34.56
N LYS A 287 15.21 -0.26 35.60
CA LYS A 287 14.56 -0.92 36.75
C LYS A 287 13.82 0.14 37.55
N THR A 288 12.49 0.03 37.64
CA THR A 288 11.62 1.07 38.22
C THR A 288 11.90 1.30 39.71
N GLN A 289 12.28 0.26 40.44
CA GLN A 289 12.53 0.36 41.89
C GLN A 289 13.90 0.95 42.24
N THR A 290 14.92 0.70 41.42
CA THR A 290 16.31 1.10 41.69
C THR A 290 16.78 2.28 40.84
N GLN A 291 15.99 2.68 39.84
CA GLN A 291 16.38 3.62 38.77
C GLN A 291 17.69 3.21 38.08
N GLN A 292 18.02 1.92 38.13
CA GLN A 292 19.22 1.39 37.51
C GLN A 292 18.95 1.15 36.03
N GLN A 293 19.79 1.72 35.17
CA GLN A 293 19.78 1.38 33.75
C GLN A 293 20.29 -0.05 33.53
N VAL A 294 19.57 -0.78 32.70
CA VAL A 294 19.88 -2.14 32.26
C VAL A 294 19.98 -2.09 30.74
N THR A 295 21.09 -2.57 30.21
CA THR A 295 21.31 -2.70 28.78
C THR A 295 21.66 -4.15 28.51
N ALA A 296 20.86 -4.79 27.66
CA ALA A 296 21.12 -6.12 27.16
C ALA A 296 21.55 -6.00 25.70
N SER A 297 22.65 -6.67 25.33
CA SER A 297 23.12 -6.69 23.95
C SER A 297 23.43 -8.14 23.56
N SER A 298 23.07 -8.50 22.34
CA SER A 298 23.39 -9.80 21.76
C SER A 298 23.87 -9.65 20.31
N THR A 299 24.49 -10.70 19.77
CA THR A 299 24.89 -10.82 18.37
C THR A 299 24.29 -12.09 17.79
N LEU A 300 23.50 -11.96 16.73
CA LEU A 300 22.85 -13.10 16.08
C LEU A 300 23.81 -13.68 15.04
N GLN A 301 24.46 -14.81 15.39
CA GLN A 301 25.43 -15.44 14.50
C GLN A 301 24.70 -16.14 13.36
N ARG A 302 25.09 -15.84 12.12
CA ARG A 302 24.46 -16.44 10.93
C ARG A 302 24.73 -17.94 10.84
N ASP A 303 23.74 -18.67 10.32
CA ASP A 303 24.00 -20.03 9.83
C ASP A 303 24.71 -19.98 8.47
N SER A 304 25.96 -20.43 8.44
CA SER A 304 26.80 -20.46 7.24
C SER A 304 26.30 -21.40 6.13
N ASN A 305 25.38 -22.32 6.42
CA ASN A 305 24.88 -23.28 5.43
C ASN A 305 23.63 -22.79 4.68
N GLN A 306 22.98 -21.72 5.13
CA GLN A 306 21.65 -21.29 4.64
C GLN A 306 21.68 -19.94 3.89
N THR A 307 22.86 -19.35 3.62
CA THR A 307 22.95 -18.08 2.90
C THR A 307 22.58 -18.24 1.44
N THR A 308 21.64 -17.40 0.98
CA THR A 308 21.21 -17.36 -0.42
C THR A 308 20.81 -15.95 -0.79
N GLN A 309 21.15 -15.54 -2.01
CA GLN A 309 20.63 -14.29 -2.57
C GLN A 309 19.16 -14.54 -2.93
N THR A 310 18.25 -13.74 -2.40
CA THR A 310 16.82 -13.89 -2.68
C THR A 310 16.23 -12.53 -3.05
N ASP A 311 15.11 -12.53 -3.75
CA ASP A 311 14.36 -11.30 -3.90
C ASP A 311 13.47 -11.11 -2.67
N SER A 312 13.82 -10.15 -1.80
CA SER A 312 13.10 -9.89 -0.55
C SER A 312 11.58 -9.76 -0.75
N ARG A 313 11.16 -9.06 -1.81
CA ARG A 313 9.73 -8.87 -2.11
C ARG A 313 9.07 -10.17 -2.53
N SER A 314 9.71 -10.94 -3.41
CA SER A 314 9.21 -12.27 -3.79
C SER A 314 9.18 -13.23 -2.61
N THR A 315 10.15 -13.15 -1.69
CA THR A 315 10.15 -13.90 -0.44
C THR A 315 8.97 -13.53 0.44
N GLN A 316 8.74 -12.23 0.69
CA GLN A 316 7.60 -11.77 1.48
C GLN A 316 6.27 -12.29 0.92
N VAL A 317 6.03 -12.07 -0.37
CA VAL A 317 4.80 -12.48 -1.04
C VAL A 317 4.64 -14.01 -1.02
N SER A 318 5.73 -14.76 -1.24
CA SER A 318 5.67 -16.22 -1.19
C SER A 318 5.28 -16.76 0.18
N VAL A 319 5.81 -16.15 1.25
CA VAL A 319 5.53 -16.51 2.64
C VAL A 319 4.09 -16.13 3.01
N GLU A 320 3.67 -14.91 2.68
CA GLU A 320 2.31 -14.39 2.91
C GLU A 320 1.23 -15.20 2.18
N ALA A 321 1.50 -15.62 0.93
CA ALA A 321 0.55 -16.36 0.10
C ALA A 321 0.68 -17.89 0.23
N SER A 322 1.67 -18.38 0.96
CA SER A 322 2.07 -19.80 1.01
C SER A 322 0.91 -20.75 1.30
N GLN A 323 0.04 -20.44 2.26
CA GLN A 323 -1.11 -21.30 2.60
C GLN A 323 -2.08 -21.46 1.41
N LYS A 324 -2.36 -20.38 0.68
CA LYS A 324 -3.22 -20.41 -0.51
C LYS A 324 -2.54 -21.19 -1.64
N ILE A 325 -1.25 -20.96 -1.83
CA ILE A 325 -0.43 -21.67 -2.82
C ILE A 325 -0.46 -23.18 -2.51
N ASN A 326 -0.21 -23.58 -1.26
CA ASN A 326 -0.27 -24.97 -0.82
C ASN A 326 -1.63 -25.62 -1.09
N GLN A 327 -2.73 -24.95 -0.73
CA GLN A 327 -4.07 -25.47 -1.02
C GLN A 327 -4.32 -25.66 -2.52
N SER A 328 -3.82 -24.76 -3.37
CA SER A 328 -3.95 -24.88 -4.83
C SER A 328 -3.17 -26.09 -5.39
N VAL A 329 -2.00 -26.38 -4.83
CA VAL A 329 -1.09 -27.46 -5.25
C VAL A 329 -1.52 -28.84 -4.72
N GLN A 330 -2.05 -28.91 -3.49
CA GLN A 330 -2.47 -30.15 -2.83
C GLN A 330 -3.67 -30.86 -3.49
N THR A 331 -4.36 -30.23 -4.44
CA THR A 331 -5.48 -30.86 -5.18
C THR A 331 -5.07 -32.02 -6.11
N GLN A 332 -3.79 -32.40 -6.14
CA GLN A 332 -3.21 -33.44 -7.02
C GLN A 332 -3.48 -33.20 -8.52
N ALA A 333 -3.83 -31.96 -8.89
CA ALA A 333 -3.96 -31.57 -10.28
C ALA A 333 -2.57 -31.32 -10.86
N PHE A 334 -2.15 -32.17 -11.79
CA PHE A 334 -0.91 -32.00 -12.54
C PHE A 334 -1.23 -31.44 -13.94
N PRO A 335 -0.55 -30.37 -14.40
CA PRO A 335 0.57 -29.66 -13.76
C PRO A 335 0.14 -28.79 -12.55
N PRO A 336 1.03 -28.55 -11.58
CA PRO A 336 0.76 -27.67 -10.43
C PRO A 336 0.36 -26.27 -10.89
N LYS A 337 -0.77 -25.77 -10.39
CA LYS A 337 -1.30 -24.44 -10.72
C LYS A 337 -1.06 -23.54 -9.53
N ALA A 338 -0.07 -22.66 -9.61
CA ALA A 338 0.23 -21.73 -8.54
C ALA A 338 0.37 -20.31 -9.08
N LYS A 339 -0.38 -19.40 -8.46
CA LYS A 339 -0.27 -17.97 -8.68
C LYS A 339 -0.48 -17.25 -7.35
N ALA A 340 0.10 -16.07 -7.23
CA ALA A 340 -0.15 -15.20 -6.09
C ALA A 340 -0.42 -13.78 -6.60
N LYS A 341 -1.45 -13.15 -6.04
CA LYS A 341 -1.67 -11.72 -6.23
C LYS A 341 -0.76 -10.95 -5.28
N THR A 342 -0.11 -9.92 -5.78
CA THR A 342 0.73 -9.04 -4.99
C THR A 342 0.45 -7.59 -5.34
N ASP A 343 0.36 -6.72 -4.33
CA ASP A 343 0.32 -5.27 -4.54
C ASP A 343 1.73 -4.83 -4.94
N VAL A 344 1.99 -4.66 -6.24
CA VAL A 344 3.28 -4.12 -6.70
C VAL A 344 3.08 -3.10 -7.80
N GLU A 345 3.06 -1.84 -7.40
CA GLU A 345 3.51 -0.76 -8.26
C GLU A 345 5.04 -0.87 -8.35
N LEU A 346 5.60 -0.99 -9.56
CA LEU A 346 7.04 -1.08 -9.76
C LEU A 346 7.74 0.13 -9.14
N GLN A 347 8.54 -0.11 -8.10
CA GLN A 347 9.44 0.91 -7.59
C GLN A 347 10.77 0.79 -8.31
N PHE A 348 11.22 1.88 -8.95
CA PHE A 348 12.47 1.89 -9.73
C PHE A 348 13.69 1.32 -8.97
N LYS A 349 13.74 1.46 -7.65
CA LYS A 349 14.80 0.87 -6.81
C LYS A 349 14.91 -0.65 -6.96
N GLU A 350 13.80 -1.35 -7.20
CA GLU A 350 13.74 -2.82 -7.32
C GLU A 350 14.44 -3.32 -8.59
N SER A 351 14.47 -2.51 -9.65
CA SER A 351 15.23 -2.81 -10.87
C SER A 351 16.74 -2.70 -10.65
N LEU A 352 17.19 -2.06 -9.56
CA LEU A 352 18.60 -1.76 -9.28
C LEU A 352 19.19 -2.61 -8.15
N THR A 353 18.38 -3.21 -7.27
CA THR A 353 18.87 -3.81 -6.03
C THR A 353 18.66 -5.32 -5.97
N GLN A 354 19.65 -6.02 -5.42
CA GLN A 354 19.55 -7.41 -4.96
C GLN A 354 19.84 -7.45 -3.47
N ASN A 355 19.09 -8.25 -2.71
CA ASN A 355 19.22 -8.31 -1.26
C ASN A 355 19.57 -9.73 -0.81
N THR A 356 20.17 -9.82 0.37
CA THR A 356 20.46 -11.10 1.02
C THR A 356 19.64 -11.22 2.30
N SER A 357 19.07 -12.40 2.50
CA SER A 357 18.42 -12.81 3.75
C SER A 357 19.31 -13.80 4.47
N SER A 358 19.21 -13.84 5.80
CA SER A 358 19.89 -14.84 6.61
C SER A 358 19.03 -15.31 7.76
N SER A 359 19.12 -16.60 8.05
CA SER A 359 18.73 -17.18 9.34
C SER A 359 19.90 -17.14 10.33
N TRP A 360 19.55 -17.33 11.60
CA TRP A 360 20.49 -17.34 12.71
C TRP A 360 20.74 -18.77 13.17
N SER A 361 21.93 -19.00 13.72
CA SER A 361 22.24 -20.27 14.35
C SER A 361 21.43 -20.42 15.64
N GLN A 362 20.95 -21.64 15.89
CA GLN A 362 20.24 -22.03 17.11
C GLN A 362 21.02 -21.66 18.39
N THR A 363 22.36 -21.71 18.34
CA THR A 363 23.20 -21.30 19.49
C THR A 363 23.03 -19.82 19.79
N SER A 364 23.00 -18.98 18.76
CA SER A 364 22.90 -17.53 18.94
C SER A 364 21.49 -17.04 19.28
N THR A 365 20.44 -17.73 18.81
CA THR A 365 19.06 -17.44 19.20
C THR A 365 18.86 -17.75 20.68
N GLN A 366 19.34 -18.91 21.14
CA GLN A 366 19.30 -19.31 22.55
C GLN A 366 20.13 -18.39 23.46
N GLU A 367 21.34 -18.00 23.04
CA GLU A 367 22.16 -17.04 23.79
C GLU A 367 21.45 -15.68 23.94
N THR A 368 20.68 -15.27 22.92
CA THR A 368 19.92 -14.02 22.91
C THR A 368 18.73 -14.08 23.85
N GLN A 369 17.92 -15.14 23.80
CA GLN A 369 16.83 -15.41 24.74
C GLN A 369 17.34 -15.44 26.18
N ASN A 370 18.40 -16.20 26.45
CA ASN A 370 19.03 -16.24 27.78
C ASN A 370 19.48 -14.85 28.24
N THR A 371 20.02 -14.04 27.34
CA THR A 371 20.42 -12.66 27.64
C THR A 371 19.20 -11.81 27.96
N TYR A 372 18.08 -11.99 27.26
CA TYR A 372 16.82 -11.31 27.56
C TYR A 372 16.29 -11.70 28.95
N SER A 373 16.04 -12.98 29.19
CA SER A 373 15.47 -13.50 30.44
C SER A 373 16.32 -13.13 31.66
N GLN A 374 17.65 -13.28 31.58
CA GLN A 374 18.55 -12.92 32.69
C GLN A 374 18.52 -11.44 33.08
N ASN A 375 18.22 -10.55 32.12
CA ASN A 375 18.21 -9.11 32.36
C ASN A 375 16.82 -8.58 32.69
N PHE A 376 15.76 -9.19 32.13
CA PHE A 376 14.42 -8.62 32.15
C PHE A 376 13.36 -9.46 32.88
N GLU A 377 13.52 -10.77 33.01
CA GLU A 377 12.58 -11.65 33.73
C GLU A 377 13.04 -11.88 35.17
N THR A 378 13.37 -10.79 35.86
CA THR A 378 14.00 -10.83 37.19
C THR A 378 13.02 -10.62 38.35
N GLY A 379 11.71 -10.57 38.05
CA GLY A 379 10.64 -10.25 39.01
C GLY A 379 10.63 -8.80 39.51
N GLU A 380 11.56 -7.95 39.05
CA GLU A 380 11.56 -6.51 39.28
C GLU A 380 10.79 -5.79 38.17
N GLN A 381 10.11 -4.68 38.50
CA GLN A 381 9.40 -3.86 37.51
C GLN A 381 10.40 -3.13 36.59
N ILE A 382 10.16 -3.19 35.28
CA ILE A 382 11.06 -2.67 34.24
C ILE A 382 10.32 -1.70 33.31
N THR A 383 10.96 -0.57 33.01
CA THR A 383 10.50 0.36 31.99
C THR A 383 11.44 0.30 30.79
N PHE A 384 10.97 -0.29 29.69
CA PHE A 384 11.73 -0.36 28.44
C PHE A 384 11.97 1.02 27.82
N LYS A 385 13.10 1.15 27.13
CA LYS A 385 13.58 2.33 26.41
C LYS A 385 14.05 1.89 25.02
N ASP A 386 14.21 2.85 24.12
CA ASP A 386 14.66 2.61 22.76
C ASP A 386 15.96 1.78 22.72
N GLY A 387 16.02 0.89 21.73
CA GLY A 387 17.13 -0.01 21.48
C GLY A 387 17.96 0.39 20.27
N ALA A 388 18.96 -0.44 19.95
CA ALA A 388 19.82 -0.26 18.81
C ALA A 388 19.91 -1.54 17.96
N LEU A 389 20.07 -1.36 16.65
CA LEU A 389 20.42 -2.42 15.71
C LEU A 389 21.62 -1.97 14.89
N LEU A 390 22.63 -2.83 14.78
CA LEU A 390 23.85 -2.61 14.03
C LEU A 390 24.12 -3.82 13.12
N GLN A 391 24.37 -3.59 11.84
CA GLN A 391 24.68 -4.64 10.86
C GLN A 391 25.81 -4.20 9.93
N ALA A 392 26.87 -5.01 9.83
CA ALA A 392 27.92 -4.82 8.85
C ALA A 392 27.48 -5.32 7.48
N LEU A 393 27.53 -4.46 6.47
CA LEU A 393 27.03 -4.73 5.11
C LEU A 393 28.11 -4.46 4.07
N LYS A 394 27.90 -5.03 2.89
CA LYS A 394 28.65 -4.77 1.67
C LYS A 394 27.69 -4.36 0.57
N LEU A 395 27.98 -3.23 -0.07
CA LEU A 395 27.37 -2.86 -1.33
C LEU A 395 28.31 -3.25 -2.46
N ARG A 396 27.85 -4.10 -3.36
CA ARG A 396 28.62 -4.56 -4.52
C ARG A 396 27.97 -4.10 -5.81
N ASN A 397 28.78 -3.60 -6.73
CA ASN A 397 28.34 -3.23 -8.07
C ASN A 397 28.42 -4.45 -8.99
N LEU A 398 27.28 -4.94 -9.43
CA LEU A 398 27.14 -6.07 -10.35
C LEU A 398 27.14 -5.63 -11.82
N SER A 399 27.04 -4.33 -12.07
CA SER A 399 27.03 -3.73 -13.41
C SER A 399 28.40 -3.74 -14.08
N SER A 400 28.40 -3.55 -15.40
CA SER A 400 29.60 -3.38 -16.23
C SER A 400 30.20 -1.97 -16.17
N ARG A 401 29.51 -1.01 -15.54
CA ARG A 401 29.89 0.41 -15.45
C ARG A 401 30.15 0.86 -14.01
N SER A 402 30.98 1.88 -13.82
CA SER A 402 31.22 2.50 -12.51
C SER A 402 30.02 3.33 -12.09
N VAL A 403 29.63 3.24 -10.81
CA VAL A 403 28.53 4.04 -10.25
C VAL A 403 28.97 4.81 -9.02
N LEU A 404 28.46 6.03 -8.86
CA LEU A 404 28.56 6.82 -7.64
C LEU A 404 27.29 6.60 -6.81
N ILE A 405 27.46 6.09 -5.59
CA ILE A 405 26.36 5.81 -4.66
C ILE A 405 26.40 6.83 -3.50
N GLN A 406 25.24 7.39 -3.18
CA GLN A 406 25.02 8.40 -2.14
C GLN A 406 23.76 8.06 -1.32
N ASP A 407 23.62 8.68 -0.14
CA ASP A 407 22.41 8.69 0.69
C ASP A 407 21.78 7.31 0.94
N VAL A 408 22.62 6.30 1.14
CA VAL A 408 22.19 4.92 1.39
C VAL A 408 21.51 4.85 2.76
N ASN A 409 20.26 4.40 2.78
CA ASN A 409 19.56 3.95 3.98
C ASN A 409 19.18 2.49 3.79
N VAL A 410 19.26 1.70 4.85
CA VAL A 410 18.94 0.27 4.84
C VAL A 410 17.69 0.07 5.69
N LEU A 411 16.69 -0.63 5.17
CA LEU A 411 15.54 -1.05 5.96
C LEU A 411 15.82 -2.45 6.52
N ALA A 412 15.59 -2.59 7.82
CA ALA A 412 15.61 -3.88 8.50
C ALA A 412 14.17 -4.26 8.83
N PHE A 413 13.78 -5.47 8.46
CA PHE A 413 12.46 -6.03 8.77
C PHE A 413 12.59 -7.50 9.14
N ARG A 414 11.60 -8.02 9.85
CA ARG A 414 11.55 -9.41 10.34
C ARG A 414 10.22 -10.06 9.99
N LEU A 415 10.19 -11.38 10.03
CA LEU A 415 8.93 -12.11 10.08
C LEU A 415 8.29 -11.89 11.46
N ASN A 416 6.99 -11.62 11.48
CA ASN A 416 6.23 -11.44 12.71
C ASN A 416 5.97 -12.82 13.34
N PRO A 417 6.34 -13.04 14.62
CA PRO A 417 6.21 -14.35 15.25
C PRO A 417 4.77 -14.66 15.71
N ILE A 418 3.92 -13.64 15.88
CA ILE A 418 2.55 -13.79 16.40
C ILE A 418 1.54 -13.98 15.27
N THR A 419 1.79 -13.32 14.13
CA THR A 419 0.93 -13.40 12.95
C THR A 419 1.66 -14.12 11.83
N THR A 420 1.38 -15.41 11.70
CA THR A 420 2.00 -16.30 10.70
C THR A 420 2.03 -15.65 9.33
N GLY A 421 3.23 -15.53 8.78
CA GLY A 421 3.44 -15.08 7.41
C GLY A 421 3.39 -13.57 7.18
N SER A 422 3.30 -12.71 8.21
CA SER A 422 3.37 -11.25 8.03
C SER A 422 4.76 -10.68 8.35
N PHE A 423 5.15 -9.57 7.72
CA PHE A 423 6.44 -8.91 7.97
C PHE A 423 6.27 -7.59 8.71
N GLU A 424 7.17 -7.32 9.66
CA GLU A 424 7.21 -6.05 10.40
C GLU A 424 8.55 -5.34 10.24
N VAL A 425 8.48 -4.01 10.10
CA VAL A 425 9.66 -3.16 10.00
C VAL A 425 10.27 -2.99 11.39
N VAL A 426 11.51 -3.44 11.55
CA VAL A 426 12.28 -3.25 12.78
C VAL A 426 12.80 -1.81 12.84
N GLY A 427 13.33 -1.28 11.74
CA GLY A 427 13.79 0.10 11.68
C GLY A 427 14.54 0.45 10.40
N THR A 428 14.83 1.74 10.23
CA THR A 428 15.72 2.26 9.18
C THR A 428 17.11 2.48 9.75
N LEU A 429 18.12 1.87 9.14
CA LEU A 429 19.53 1.95 9.52
C LEU A 429 20.28 2.90 8.57
N GLN A 430 21.23 3.64 9.14
CA GLN A 430 22.09 4.56 8.40
C GLN A 430 23.55 4.10 8.45
N PRO A 431 24.32 4.28 7.37
CA PRO A 431 25.76 4.07 7.39
C PRO A 431 26.42 4.89 8.49
N THR A 432 27.36 4.28 9.19
CA THR A 432 28.17 4.95 10.21
C THR A 432 28.88 6.16 9.58
N PRO A 433 28.87 7.34 10.22
CA PRO A 433 29.46 8.55 9.63
C PRO A 433 30.92 8.34 9.20
N GLY A 434 31.16 8.41 7.89
CA GLY A 434 32.48 8.26 7.28
C GLY A 434 32.70 6.98 6.49
N ASP A 435 31.88 5.94 6.68
CA ASP A 435 31.96 4.70 5.88
C ASP A 435 31.55 4.95 4.43
N ILE A 436 30.45 5.68 4.25
CA ILE A 436 30.05 6.27 2.96
C ILE A 436 30.18 7.79 3.10
N PRO A 437 31.12 8.45 2.39
CA PRO A 437 31.30 9.88 2.46
C PRO A 437 30.04 10.65 2.03
N ALA A 438 29.81 11.85 2.57
CA ALA A 438 28.68 12.69 2.19
C ALA A 438 28.65 13.08 0.69
N GLY A 439 29.81 13.01 0.00
CA GLY A 439 29.91 13.17 -1.46
C GLY A 439 29.68 11.88 -2.24
N GLY A 440 29.33 10.79 -1.56
CA GLY A 440 29.18 9.46 -2.13
C GLY A 440 30.48 8.69 -2.27
N ALA A 441 30.34 7.46 -2.72
CA ALA A 441 31.46 6.59 -3.01
C ALA A 441 31.31 5.96 -4.40
N ILE A 442 32.42 5.96 -5.16
CA ILE A 442 32.47 5.38 -6.50
C ILE A 442 32.75 3.88 -6.37
N VAL A 443 31.88 3.05 -6.95
CA VAL A 443 32.00 1.60 -7.01
C VAL A 443 32.27 1.21 -8.46
N ALA A 444 33.50 0.77 -8.74
CA ALA A 444 33.86 0.24 -10.05
C ALA A 444 33.09 -1.06 -10.36
N PRO A 445 33.00 -1.49 -11.64
CA PRO A 445 32.41 -2.77 -12.03
C PRO A 445 32.98 -3.94 -11.22
N GLY A 446 32.12 -4.74 -10.59
CA GLY A 446 32.51 -5.84 -9.70
C GLY A 446 33.14 -5.42 -8.36
N GLY A 447 33.30 -4.12 -8.12
CA GLY A 447 33.81 -3.54 -6.90
C GLY A 447 32.82 -3.60 -5.74
N GLU A 448 33.31 -3.44 -4.52
CA GLU A 448 32.51 -3.48 -3.30
C GLU A 448 32.91 -2.38 -2.30
N ILE A 449 31.94 -1.93 -1.50
CA ILE A 449 32.12 -1.03 -0.35
C ILE A 449 31.54 -1.71 0.87
N GLY A 450 32.37 -1.88 1.91
CA GLY A 450 31.89 -2.29 3.23
C GLY A 450 31.50 -1.07 4.07
N PHE A 451 30.39 -1.15 4.78
CA PHE A 451 29.96 -0.14 5.74
C PHE A 451 29.17 -0.78 6.88
N VAL A 452 29.09 -0.10 8.01
CA VAL A 452 28.25 -0.52 9.14
C VAL A 452 26.98 0.31 9.15
N ALA A 453 25.83 -0.32 8.94
CA ALA A 453 24.51 0.30 9.07
C ALA A 453 24.03 0.20 10.52
N GLN A 454 23.60 1.31 11.11
CA GLN A 454 23.17 1.35 12.50
C GLN A 454 21.99 2.32 12.73
N ASN A 455 21.22 2.06 13.78
CA ASN A 455 20.27 2.98 14.37
C ASN A 455 20.23 2.72 15.88
N ASP A 456 20.44 3.77 16.68
CA ASP A 456 20.55 3.71 18.14
C ASP A 456 19.26 4.13 18.88
N GLU A 457 18.21 4.47 18.13
CA GLU A 457 16.94 5.01 18.63
C GLU A 457 15.74 4.23 18.05
N ILE A 458 15.86 2.90 17.94
CA ILE A 458 14.74 2.06 17.50
C ILE A 458 13.76 1.88 18.66
N ASN A 459 12.47 2.10 18.42
CA ASN A 459 11.43 1.92 19.43
C ASN A 459 11.54 0.52 20.08
N TRP A 460 11.53 0.48 21.41
CA TRP A 460 11.61 -0.76 22.19
C TRP A 460 10.57 -1.81 21.78
N GLN A 461 9.38 -1.40 21.33
CA GLN A 461 8.33 -2.30 20.88
C GLN A 461 8.72 -3.13 19.65
N ALA A 462 9.70 -2.69 18.86
CA ALA A 462 10.23 -3.43 17.72
C ALA A 462 11.46 -4.29 18.09
N ILE A 463 12.28 -3.83 19.05
CA ILE A 463 13.52 -4.53 19.44
C ILE A 463 13.30 -5.56 20.54
N GLN A 464 12.40 -5.30 21.49
CA GLN A 464 12.14 -6.23 22.59
C GLN A 464 11.63 -7.58 22.08
N PRO A 465 10.64 -7.66 21.16
CA PRO A 465 10.26 -8.94 20.57
C PRO A 465 11.41 -9.61 19.82
N LEU A 466 12.36 -8.86 19.24
CA LEU A 466 13.49 -9.43 18.51
C LEU A 466 14.56 -10.00 19.45
N MET A 467 14.62 -9.53 20.71
CA MET A 467 15.48 -10.10 21.74
C MET A 467 14.80 -11.24 22.51
N LYS A 468 13.49 -11.15 22.78
CA LYS A 468 12.72 -12.24 23.42
C LYS A 468 12.63 -13.43 22.47
N ASP A 469 12.40 -13.18 21.19
CA ASP A 469 12.18 -14.22 20.17
C ASP A 469 12.88 -13.84 18.85
N PRO A 470 14.15 -14.26 18.68
CA PRO A 470 14.97 -13.82 17.56
C PRO A 470 14.62 -14.53 16.23
N SER A 471 13.82 -13.88 15.40
CA SER A 471 13.52 -14.35 14.04
C SER A 471 14.54 -13.87 12.99
N ALA A 472 14.51 -14.44 11.78
CA ALA A 472 15.30 -13.96 10.64
C ALA A 472 15.13 -12.46 10.39
N LEU A 473 16.24 -11.77 10.12
CA LEU A 473 16.23 -10.37 9.66
C LEU A 473 16.53 -10.30 8.18
N PHE A 474 15.81 -9.40 7.54
CA PHE A 474 15.98 -9.06 6.15
C PHE A 474 16.46 -7.62 6.07
N PHE A 475 17.45 -7.40 5.21
CA PHE A 475 18.01 -6.09 4.96
C PHE A 475 17.82 -5.75 3.50
N GLU A 476 17.15 -4.63 3.26
CA GLU A 476 16.98 -4.09 1.91
C GLU A 476 17.50 -2.67 1.82
N VAL A 477 17.88 -2.24 0.62
CA VAL A 477 18.19 -0.83 0.40
C VAL A 477 16.87 -0.03 0.43
N GLY A 478 16.67 0.75 1.49
CA GLY A 478 15.49 1.58 1.68
C GLY A 478 15.45 2.77 0.72
N SER A 479 16.55 3.51 0.66
CA SER A 479 16.75 4.63 -0.27
C SER A 479 18.22 4.77 -0.63
N PHE A 480 18.50 5.27 -1.82
CA PHE A 480 19.83 5.67 -2.25
C PHE A 480 19.74 6.64 -3.44
N SER A 481 20.80 7.38 -3.67
CA SER A 481 21.01 8.16 -4.89
C SER A 481 22.13 7.51 -5.71
N MET A 482 21.91 7.28 -7.00
CA MET A 482 22.88 6.64 -7.87
C MET A 482 23.14 7.46 -9.13
N PHE A 483 24.42 7.62 -9.47
CA PHE A 483 24.86 8.37 -10.63
C PHE A 483 25.87 7.58 -11.46
N GLU A 484 25.79 7.72 -12.78
CA GLU A 484 26.88 7.35 -13.68
C GLU A 484 28.01 8.36 -13.51
N THR A 485 29.25 7.90 -13.69
CA THR A 485 30.43 8.77 -13.57
C THR A 485 31.25 8.81 -14.87
N ASP A 486 31.84 9.96 -15.18
CA ASP A 486 32.89 10.06 -16.19
C ASP A 486 34.19 9.36 -15.76
N ASP A 487 35.17 9.29 -16.67
CA ASP A 487 36.52 8.74 -16.40
C ASP A 487 37.25 9.44 -15.23
N PHE A 488 36.78 10.60 -14.79
CA PHE A 488 37.34 11.39 -13.69
C PHE A 488 36.52 11.27 -12.40
N GLY A 489 35.45 10.48 -12.38
CA GLY A 489 34.59 10.25 -11.22
C GLY A 489 33.54 11.33 -10.97
N ASN A 490 33.30 12.24 -11.92
CA ASN A 490 32.25 13.25 -11.78
C ASN A 490 30.90 12.66 -12.22
N PRO A 491 29.79 12.96 -11.51
CA PRO A 491 28.47 12.47 -11.89
C PRO A 491 28.02 13.06 -13.22
N THR A 492 27.60 12.21 -14.16
CA THR A 492 27.15 12.58 -15.51
C THR A 492 25.65 12.36 -15.70
N LYS A 493 25.11 11.24 -15.19
CA LYS A 493 23.70 10.84 -15.34
C LYS A 493 23.13 10.45 -13.97
N ASN A 494 21.94 10.94 -13.64
CA ASN A 494 21.22 10.55 -12.42
C ASN A 494 20.17 9.49 -12.76
N PHE A 495 20.35 8.27 -12.26
CA PHE A 495 19.45 7.17 -12.57
C PHE A 495 18.05 7.36 -11.96
N ALA A 496 17.90 8.11 -10.88
CA ALA A 496 16.57 8.40 -10.32
C ALA A 496 15.67 9.20 -11.28
N ALA A 497 16.27 10.04 -12.14
CA ALA A 497 15.52 10.79 -13.17
C ALA A 497 15.18 9.91 -14.38
N THR A 498 16.06 8.98 -14.75
CA THR A 498 15.82 7.97 -15.79
C THR A 498 14.72 7.00 -15.37
N GLY A 499 14.62 6.67 -14.07
CA GLY A 499 13.67 5.69 -13.57
C GLY A 499 12.21 6.00 -13.88
N GLN A 500 11.83 7.28 -14.00
CA GLN A 500 10.47 7.62 -14.41
C GLN A 500 10.16 7.17 -15.85
N LYS A 501 11.09 7.39 -16.79
CA LYS A 501 10.92 6.94 -18.18
C LYS A 501 10.81 5.42 -18.27
N ILE A 502 11.63 4.72 -17.51
CA ILE A 502 11.63 3.25 -17.47
C ILE A 502 10.30 2.73 -16.93
N VAL A 503 9.78 3.29 -15.85
CA VAL A 503 8.43 2.93 -15.36
C VAL A 503 7.36 3.21 -16.41
N GLU A 504 7.49 4.31 -17.15
CA GLU A 504 6.55 4.71 -18.20
C GLU A 504 6.66 3.89 -19.49
N ARG A 505 7.75 3.12 -19.70
CA ARG A 505 8.06 2.41 -20.96
C ARG A 505 8.27 0.91 -20.82
N CYS A 506 8.55 0.43 -19.61
CA CYS A 506 8.98 -0.93 -19.32
C CYS A 506 8.18 -1.57 -18.18
N GLY A 507 8.19 -2.89 -18.14
CA GLY A 507 7.80 -3.68 -16.97
C GLY A 507 8.97 -4.52 -16.48
N LEU A 508 8.92 -5.01 -15.25
CA LEU A 508 9.98 -5.84 -14.66
C LEU A 508 9.54 -7.29 -14.53
N VAL A 509 10.41 -8.19 -15.00
CA VAL A 509 10.34 -9.61 -14.69
C VAL A 509 11.45 -9.97 -13.72
N VAL A 510 11.08 -10.49 -12.56
CA VAL A 510 12.00 -11.09 -11.60
C VAL A 510 11.90 -12.61 -11.73
N ILE A 511 13.02 -13.29 -11.89
CA ILE A 511 13.08 -14.76 -11.94
C ILE A 511 13.90 -15.22 -10.75
N ASP A 512 13.24 -15.86 -9.81
CA ASP A 512 13.84 -16.40 -8.59
C ASP A 512 13.79 -17.93 -8.65
N PHE A 513 14.96 -18.54 -8.77
CA PHE A 513 15.09 -19.99 -8.96
C PHE A 513 14.94 -20.79 -7.66
N GLY A 514 14.74 -20.12 -6.51
CA GLY A 514 14.62 -20.76 -5.19
C GLY A 514 15.93 -21.29 -4.61
N ASP A 515 16.95 -21.48 -5.45
CA ASP A 515 18.29 -21.96 -5.10
C ASP A 515 19.29 -20.84 -4.76
N GLY A 516 18.80 -19.59 -4.70
CA GLY A 516 19.61 -18.41 -4.46
C GLY A 516 20.08 -17.68 -5.72
N ARG A 517 19.75 -18.15 -6.92
CA ARG A 517 19.90 -17.37 -8.16
C ARG A 517 18.68 -16.49 -8.35
N VAL A 518 18.91 -15.21 -8.63
CA VAL A 518 17.86 -14.25 -8.99
C VAL A 518 18.28 -13.46 -10.22
N GLU A 519 17.44 -13.45 -11.25
CA GLU A 519 17.60 -12.65 -12.47
C GLU A 519 16.53 -11.57 -12.52
N ARG A 520 16.87 -10.39 -13.06
CA ARG A 520 15.98 -9.23 -13.17
C ARG A 520 16.09 -8.68 -14.58
N HIS A 521 14.96 -8.57 -15.26
CA HIS A 521 14.87 -8.11 -16.63
C HIS A 521 13.84 -7.00 -16.72
N THR A 522 14.28 -5.78 -17.03
CA THR A 522 13.40 -4.62 -17.21
C THR A 522 13.15 -4.46 -18.69
N LEU A 523 11.95 -4.86 -19.13
CA LEU A 523 11.65 -5.11 -20.54
C LEU A 523 10.77 -4.00 -21.12
N ALA A 524 11.13 -3.53 -22.32
CA ALA A 524 10.29 -2.62 -23.09
C ALA A 524 8.93 -3.25 -23.39
N THR A 525 7.88 -2.48 -23.14
CA THR A 525 6.49 -2.95 -23.25
C THR A 525 5.71 -2.20 -24.32
N ASN A 526 6.32 -1.15 -24.87
CA ASN A 526 5.66 -0.07 -25.58
C ASN A 526 5.77 -0.16 -27.12
N VAL A 527 6.34 -1.23 -27.68
CA VAL A 527 6.50 -1.41 -29.13
C VAL A 527 5.14 -1.46 -29.82
N GLU A 528 4.24 -2.31 -29.33
CA GLU A 528 2.84 -2.32 -29.77
C GLU A 528 1.99 -1.36 -28.94
N ARG A 529 1.02 -0.71 -29.59
CA ARG A 529 0.12 0.24 -28.94
C ARG A 529 -1.35 -0.14 -29.10
N ASN A 530 -2.12 0.15 -28.07
CA ASN A 530 -3.57 0.04 -28.07
C ASN A 530 -4.20 1.15 -28.95
N PRO A 531 -5.49 1.02 -29.30
CA PRO A 531 -6.19 2.04 -30.09
C PRO A 531 -6.18 3.45 -29.48
N ASP A 532 -6.08 3.56 -28.16
CA ASP A 532 -5.98 4.84 -27.42
C ASP A 532 -4.56 5.42 -27.36
N GLY A 533 -3.57 4.72 -27.93
CA GLY A 533 -2.16 5.10 -27.92
C GLY A 533 -1.39 4.66 -26.67
N SER A 534 -2.06 4.04 -25.68
CA SER A 534 -1.36 3.41 -24.56
C SER A 534 -0.56 2.19 -25.04
N SER A 535 0.42 1.79 -24.24
CA SER A 535 1.20 0.58 -24.51
C SER A 535 0.33 -0.69 -24.44
N ALA A 536 0.50 -1.58 -25.41
CA ALA A 536 -0.19 -2.88 -25.45
C ALA A 536 0.52 -3.95 -24.59
N GLY A 537 1.69 -3.65 -24.04
CA GLY A 537 2.48 -4.60 -23.25
C GLY A 537 3.15 -5.68 -24.09
N ILE A 538 4.03 -6.45 -23.46
CA ILE A 538 4.75 -7.57 -24.09
C ILE A 538 4.26 -8.90 -23.52
N SER A 539 4.04 -9.92 -24.37
CA SER A 539 3.68 -11.25 -23.86
C SER A 539 4.85 -11.86 -23.06
N MET A 540 4.55 -12.67 -22.04
CA MET A 540 5.60 -13.27 -21.22
C MET A 540 6.55 -14.17 -22.00
N ARG A 541 6.04 -14.89 -23.00
CA ARG A 541 6.88 -15.68 -23.90
C ARG A 541 7.83 -14.79 -24.69
N GLU A 542 7.31 -13.73 -25.29
CA GLU A 542 8.12 -12.80 -26.07
C GLU A 542 9.18 -12.08 -25.21
N GLY A 543 8.76 -11.54 -24.06
CA GLY A 543 9.64 -10.78 -23.17
C GLY A 543 10.72 -11.66 -22.53
N VAL A 544 10.35 -12.82 -21.99
CA VAL A 544 11.31 -13.65 -21.24
C VAL A 544 12.17 -14.50 -22.18
N GLU A 545 11.58 -15.11 -23.22
CA GLU A 545 12.32 -16.02 -24.12
C GLU A 545 13.11 -15.28 -25.19
N ARG A 546 12.48 -14.33 -25.90
CA ARG A 546 13.15 -13.61 -27.02
C ARG A 546 13.97 -12.44 -26.52
N VAL A 547 13.37 -11.55 -25.71
CA VAL A 547 14.04 -10.30 -25.30
C VAL A 547 15.12 -10.58 -24.24
N ALA A 548 14.75 -11.17 -23.10
CA ALA A 548 15.70 -11.48 -22.03
C ALA A 548 16.61 -12.69 -22.33
N GLY A 549 16.34 -13.45 -23.39
CA GLY A 549 17.13 -14.63 -23.75
C GLY A 549 17.08 -15.77 -22.72
N VAL A 550 15.99 -15.86 -21.96
CA VAL A 550 15.78 -16.87 -20.91
C VAL A 550 14.87 -17.98 -21.45
N PRO A 551 15.42 -19.17 -21.78
CA PRO A 551 14.61 -20.25 -22.32
C PRO A 551 13.60 -20.73 -21.26
N LEU A 552 12.34 -20.88 -21.66
CA LEU A 552 11.27 -21.38 -20.80
C LEU A 552 10.42 -22.42 -21.53
N THR A 553 9.69 -23.24 -20.78
CA THR A 553 8.68 -24.13 -21.36
C THR A 553 7.39 -24.04 -20.56
N THR A 554 6.27 -24.26 -21.26
CA THR A 554 4.94 -24.34 -20.65
C THR A 554 4.32 -25.70 -20.93
N VAL A 555 3.43 -26.12 -20.06
CA VAL A 555 2.60 -27.32 -20.23
C VAL A 555 1.14 -26.89 -20.15
N VAL A 556 0.31 -27.45 -21.05
CA VAL A 556 -1.12 -27.17 -21.05
C VAL A 556 -1.79 -27.95 -19.92
N ASP A 557 -2.50 -27.23 -19.06
CA ASP A 557 -3.36 -27.80 -18.05
C ASP A 557 -4.58 -28.48 -18.71
N PRO A 558 -4.79 -29.80 -18.52
CA PRO A 558 -5.90 -30.52 -19.16
C PRO A 558 -7.28 -30.08 -18.68
N ASP A 559 -7.40 -29.46 -17.49
CA ASP A 559 -8.71 -29.07 -16.93
C ASP A 559 -9.17 -27.72 -17.46
N THR A 560 -8.25 -26.75 -17.56
CA THR A 560 -8.57 -25.37 -17.95
C THR A 560 -8.18 -25.04 -19.39
N GLY A 561 -7.26 -25.80 -19.98
CA GLY A 561 -6.64 -25.49 -21.27
C GLY A 561 -5.59 -24.38 -21.23
N ALA A 562 -5.29 -23.82 -20.05
CA ALA A 562 -4.31 -22.76 -19.88
C ALA A 562 -2.87 -23.29 -19.91
N SER A 563 -1.93 -22.49 -20.41
CA SER A 563 -0.51 -22.80 -20.34
C SER A 563 0.03 -22.46 -18.95
N VAL A 564 0.68 -23.43 -18.32
CA VAL A 564 1.32 -23.31 -17.01
C VAL A 564 2.83 -23.34 -17.18
N LEU A 565 3.56 -22.45 -16.50
CA LEU A 565 5.02 -22.40 -16.54
C LEU A 565 5.62 -23.69 -15.97
N TRP A 566 6.45 -24.37 -16.74
CA TRP A 566 6.99 -25.69 -16.42
C TRP A 566 8.48 -25.68 -16.12
N SER A 567 9.26 -24.93 -16.91
CA SER A 567 10.68 -24.78 -16.67
C SER A 567 11.16 -23.39 -17.07
N VAL A 568 12.18 -22.91 -16.38
CA VAL A 568 12.96 -21.74 -16.77
C VAL A 568 14.43 -22.15 -16.69
N ARG A 569 15.16 -21.97 -17.79
CA ARG A 569 16.54 -22.48 -17.97
C ARG A 569 16.65 -23.98 -17.66
N ASP A 570 17.47 -24.31 -16.66
CA ASP A 570 17.78 -25.66 -16.19
C ASP A 570 16.87 -26.12 -15.05
N GLN A 571 16.08 -25.21 -14.46
CA GLN A 571 15.21 -25.49 -13.33
C GLN A 571 13.80 -25.89 -13.80
N VAL A 572 13.43 -27.13 -13.49
CA VAL A 572 12.22 -27.80 -14.02
C VAL A 572 11.30 -28.16 -12.86
N ALA A 573 10.00 -27.91 -13.02
CA ALA A 573 9.00 -28.42 -12.09
C ALA A 573 9.00 -29.95 -12.11
N TYR A 574 8.86 -30.61 -10.96
CA TYR A 574 8.90 -32.07 -10.92
C TYR A 574 8.01 -32.67 -9.84
N GLU A 575 7.43 -33.82 -10.19
CA GLU A 575 6.64 -34.70 -9.33
C GLU A 575 7.53 -35.90 -8.94
N ASP A 576 7.53 -36.30 -7.65
CA ASP A 576 8.19 -37.55 -7.24
C ASP A 576 7.52 -38.73 -7.95
N PRO A 577 8.27 -39.52 -8.74
CA PRO A 577 7.73 -40.68 -9.46
C PRO A 577 7.10 -41.74 -8.56
N ASN A 578 7.45 -41.79 -7.26
CA ASN A 578 7.07 -42.86 -6.35
C ASN A 578 5.83 -42.53 -5.52
N ASN A 579 5.72 -41.31 -5.00
CA ASN A 579 4.60 -40.88 -4.14
C ASN A 579 3.67 -39.83 -4.78
N LYS A 580 3.97 -39.34 -5.99
CA LYS A 580 3.22 -38.27 -6.66
C LYS A 580 3.16 -36.94 -5.88
N ALA A 581 4.06 -36.77 -4.92
CA ALA A 581 4.23 -35.50 -4.22
C ALA A 581 4.91 -34.50 -5.15
N ILE A 582 4.41 -33.26 -5.17
CA ILE A 582 5.00 -32.19 -5.96
C ILE A 582 6.06 -31.54 -5.08
N HIS A 583 7.32 -31.83 -5.37
CA HIS A 583 8.43 -31.32 -4.57
C HIS A 583 8.92 -29.97 -5.08
N GLY A 584 8.63 -29.57 -6.32
CA GLY A 584 9.00 -28.24 -6.80
C GLY A 584 8.23 -27.80 -8.04
N PHE A 585 7.84 -26.53 -8.06
CA PHE A 585 7.03 -25.93 -9.12
C PHE A 585 7.26 -24.43 -9.25
N TRP A 586 6.90 -23.88 -10.41
CA TRP A 586 6.95 -22.46 -10.68
C TRP A 586 5.63 -21.78 -10.29
N THR A 587 5.74 -20.69 -9.53
CA THR A 587 4.64 -19.78 -9.21
C THR A 587 4.83 -18.48 -9.97
N VAL A 588 3.75 -17.96 -10.56
CA VAL A 588 3.75 -16.65 -11.20
C VAL A 588 3.04 -15.67 -10.28
N MET A 589 3.72 -14.59 -9.92
CA MET A 589 3.21 -13.56 -9.03
C MET A 589 3.12 -12.24 -9.78
N GLY A 590 2.05 -11.50 -9.56
CA GLY A 590 1.85 -10.20 -10.17
C GLY A 590 0.65 -9.47 -9.59
N ASP A 591 0.44 -8.26 -10.10
CA ASP A 591 -0.80 -7.53 -9.88
C ASP A 591 -1.70 -7.65 -11.11
N GLY A 592 -3.00 -7.44 -10.92
CA GLY A 592 -4.00 -7.38 -11.97
C GLY A 592 -5.00 -8.54 -12.00
N PRO A 593 -6.02 -8.46 -12.87
CA PRO A 593 -7.16 -9.37 -12.86
C PRO A 593 -6.81 -10.84 -13.10
N ALA A 594 -5.68 -11.11 -13.78
CA ALA A 594 -5.19 -12.47 -14.02
C ALA A 594 -4.79 -13.19 -12.72
N PHE A 595 -4.46 -12.44 -11.67
CA PHE A 595 -4.00 -12.95 -10.38
C PHE A 595 -5.12 -13.04 -9.32
N ASP A 596 -6.33 -12.58 -9.62
CA ASP A 596 -7.47 -12.72 -8.71
C ASP A 596 -7.81 -14.19 -8.42
N ASP A 597 -8.21 -14.50 -7.19
CA ASP A 597 -8.38 -15.89 -6.68
C ASP A 597 -9.23 -16.81 -7.59
N ASN A 598 -10.19 -16.27 -8.35
CA ASN A 598 -11.08 -17.05 -9.23
C ASN A 598 -10.68 -17.07 -10.71
N ALA A 599 -9.64 -16.33 -11.11
CA ALA A 599 -9.23 -16.27 -12.52
C ALA A 599 -8.38 -17.50 -12.91
N VAL A 600 -8.47 -17.93 -14.17
CA VAL A 600 -7.51 -18.89 -14.72
C VAL A 600 -6.33 -18.10 -15.26
N LEU A 601 -5.12 -18.38 -14.77
CA LEU A 601 -3.90 -17.77 -15.28
C LEU A 601 -3.36 -18.60 -16.45
N ASP A 602 -3.34 -18.01 -17.64
CA ASP A 602 -2.73 -18.60 -18.83
C ASP A 602 -1.44 -17.84 -19.17
N PHE A 603 -0.29 -18.48 -18.90
CA PHE A 603 1.04 -17.88 -19.00
C PHE A 603 1.36 -17.38 -20.41
N ASP A 604 0.94 -18.10 -21.45
CA ASP A 604 1.24 -17.72 -22.84
C ASP A 604 0.44 -16.50 -23.29
N SER A 605 -0.71 -16.24 -22.67
CA SER A 605 -1.56 -15.07 -22.93
C SER A 605 -1.24 -13.88 -22.02
N LEU A 606 -0.46 -14.10 -20.95
CA LEU A 606 -0.11 -13.07 -19.97
C LEU A 606 0.77 -12.02 -20.64
N ARG A 607 0.37 -10.75 -20.53
CA ARG A 607 1.14 -9.60 -21.03
C ARG A 607 1.58 -8.75 -19.85
N LEU A 608 2.85 -8.35 -19.87
CA LEU A 608 3.46 -7.41 -18.95
C LEU A 608 3.23 -6.00 -19.51
N ALA A 609 2.59 -5.13 -18.73
CA ALA A 609 2.37 -3.73 -19.08
C ALA A 609 3.39 -2.79 -18.44
N ASN A 610 3.34 -1.51 -18.82
CA ASN A 610 4.26 -0.48 -18.33
C ASN A 610 4.05 -0.27 -16.83
N GLY A 611 5.15 -0.26 -16.06
CA GLY A 611 5.12 -0.10 -14.62
C GLY A 611 4.63 -1.34 -13.85
N GLU A 612 4.33 -2.45 -14.53
CA GLU A 612 3.98 -3.71 -13.87
C GLU A 612 5.24 -4.51 -13.51
N ARG A 613 5.11 -5.33 -12.48
CA ARG A 613 6.12 -6.30 -12.07
C ARG A 613 5.51 -7.70 -12.01
N PHE A 614 6.14 -8.64 -12.69
CA PHE A 614 5.89 -10.07 -12.49
C PHE A 614 7.09 -10.77 -11.87
N ALA A 615 6.83 -11.66 -10.92
CA ALA A 615 7.86 -12.53 -10.35
C ALA A 615 7.56 -13.99 -10.69
N LEU A 616 8.52 -14.66 -11.29
CA LEU A 616 8.54 -16.10 -11.53
C LEU A 616 9.35 -16.72 -10.40
N VAL A 617 8.70 -17.42 -9.48
CA VAL A 617 9.33 -17.93 -8.26
C VAL A 617 9.23 -19.44 -8.25
N PHE A 618 10.36 -20.12 -8.17
CA PHE A 618 10.39 -21.55 -7.95
C PHE A 618 10.22 -21.83 -6.46
N LEU A 619 9.17 -22.57 -6.11
CA LEU A 619 8.91 -23.04 -4.76
C LEU A 619 9.20 -24.53 -4.68
N GLN A 620 9.81 -24.94 -3.59
CA GLN A 620 10.21 -26.31 -3.32
C GLN A 620 9.78 -26.69 -1.90
N ASP A 621 9.34 -27.92 -1.72
CA ASP A 621 9.03 -28.60 -0.46
C ASP A 621 9.78 -29.94 -0.52
N ALA A 622 11.00 -29.96 0.00
CA ALA A 622 11.95 -31.03 -0.26
C ALA A 622 11.72 -32.27 0.62
N ASP A 623 11.16 -32.11 1.81
CA ASP A 623 10.87 -33.18 2.77
C ASP A 623 9.36 -33.55 2.84
N GLY A 624 8.49 -32.72 2.27
CA GLY A 624 7.07 -32.99 2.08
C GLY A 624 6.22 -32.75 3.33
N ASP A 625 6.67 -31.96 4.30
CA ASP A 625 5.87 -31.60 5.48
C ASP A 625 4.82 -30.51 5.16
N GLY A 626 5.03 -29.77 4.06
CA GLY A 626 4.19 -28.69 3.56
C GLY A 626 4.63 -27.27 3.96
N LEU A 627 5.81 -27.13 4.56
CA LEU A 627 6.56 -25.88 4.70
C LEU A 627 7.56 -25.79 3.54
N PHE A 628 7.56 -24.69 2.78
CA PHE A 628 8.47 -24.61 1.63
C PHE A 628 9.91 -24.33 2.09
N ASN A 629 10.92 -24.83 1.36
CA ASN A 629 12.36 -24.59 1.61
C ASN A 629 12.76 -23.14 1.89
N ARG A 630 12.03 -22.19 1.30
CA ARG A 630 12.24 -20.76 1.53
C ARG A 630 11.72 -20.30 2.90
N GLU A 631 10.61 -20.86 3.32
CA GLU A 631 9.99 -20.59 4.62
C GLU A 631 10.81 -21.26 5.70
N GLU A 632 11.20 -22.52 5.52
CA GLU A 632 12.14 -23.24 6.38
C GLU A 632 13.41 -22.42 6.61
N ARG A 633 14.00 -21.84 5.54
CA ARG A 633 15.13 -20.91 5.67
C ARG A 633 14.81 -19.66 6.49
N THR A 634 13.58 -19.17 6.46
CA THR A 634 13.14 -18.01 7.23
C THR A 634 12.95 -18.35 8.71
N TYR A 635 12.43 -19.55 9.00
CA TYR A 635 12.27 -20.07 10.36
C TYR A 635 13.56 -20.68 10.94
N GLY A 636 14.56 -20.98 10.10
CA GLY A 636 15.85 -21.54 10.52
C GLY A 636 15.91 -23.07 10.53
N THR A 637 14.92 -23.73 9.93
CA THR A 637 14.76 -25.19 9.94
C THR A 637 15.49 -25.88 8.76
N ASP A 638 15.72 -27.20 8.82
CA ASP A 638 16.40 -27.96 7.77
C ASP A 638 15.40 -28.50 6.75
N SER A 639 15.45 -27.92 5.55
CA SER A 639 14.61 -28.30 4.40
C SER A 639 14.63 -29.74 3.90
N ASN A 640 15.35 -30.64 4.56
CA ASN A 640 15.36 -32.07 4.25
C ASN A 640 14.80 -32.93 5.39
N LEU A 641 14.33 -32.31 6.48
CA LEU A 641 13.85 -32.96 7.69
C LEU A 641 12.51 -32.36 8.09
N GLN A 642 11.47 -33.20 8.12
CA GLN A 642 10.11 -32.77 8.46
C GLN A 642 9.99 -32.21 9.88
N ASP A 643 10.96 -32.51 10.74
CA ASP A 643 11.02 -32.22 12.16
C ASP A 643 12.50 -31.94 12.45
N SER A 644 12.83 -30.66 12.53
CA SER A 644 14.20 -30.16 12.55
C SER A 644 14.87 -30.27 13.91
N ASP A 645 14.11 -30.13 15.00
CA ASP A 645 14.63 -30.23 16.37
C ASP A 645 14.38 -31.58 17.05
N GLY A 646 13.53 -32.42 16.47
CA GLY A 646 13.31 -33.82 16.84
C GLY A 646 12.35 -34.01 18.02
N ASP A 647 11.49 -33.04 18.32
CA ASP A 647 10.50 -33.11 19.41
C ASP A 647 9.25 -33.96 19.04
N GLY A 648 9.03 -34.20 17.74
CA GLY A 648 7.93 -34.98 17.19
C GLY A 648 6.78 -34.17 16.61
N LEU A 649 6.86 -32.85 16.59
CA LEU A 649 6.09 -31.94 15.75
C LEU A 649 6.83 -31.71 14.44
N THR A 650 6.08 -31.50 13.35
CA THR A 650 6.73 -31.09 12.09
C THR A 650 6.97 -29.59 12.06
N ASP A 651 8.00 -29.13 11.36
CA ASP A 651 8.34 -27.70 11.23
C ASP A 651 7.11 -26.87 10.79
N LYS A 652 6.31 -27.39 9.85
CA LYS A 652 5.04 -26.76 9.44
C LYS A 652 4.02 -26.63 10.59
N GLU A 653 3.87 -27.68 11.39
CA GLU A 653 2.91 -27.69 12.50
C GLU A 653 3.23 -26.59 13.51
N GLU A 654 4.51 -26.38 13.77
CA GLU A 654 5.01 -25.40 14.72
C GLU A 654 4.96 -23.99 14.14
N ALA A 655 5.53 -23.80 12.94
CA ALA A 655 5.69 -22.49 12.33
C ALA A 655 4.39 -21.87 11.78
N LYS A 656 3.37 -22.69 11.50
CA LYS A 656 2.15 -22.25 10.79
C LYS A 656 0.82 -22.76 11.30
N ASP A 657 0.74 -23.99 11.80
CA ASP A 657 -0.55 -24.54 12.23
C ASP A 657 -0.83 -24.17 13.70
N GLY A 658 0.17 -24.28 14.57
CA GLY A 658 0.10 -23.99 16.00
C GLY A 658 -1.01 -24.78 16.70
N TRP A 659 -1.43 -24.30 17.87
CA TRP A 659 -2.66 -24.73 18.51
C TRP A 659 -3.34 -23.62 19.31
N ALA A 660 -4.64 -23.84 19.56
CA ALA A 660 -5.41 -22.99 20.45
C ALA A 660 -5.04 -23.28 21.90
N VAL A 661 -4.59 -22.27 22.63
CA VAL A 661 -4.45 -22.31 24.08
C VAL A 661 -5.81 -22.03 24.69
N GLU A 662 -6.43 -23.04 25.31
CA GLU A 662 -7.78 -22.97 25.85
C GLU A 662 -7.78 -23.00 27.38
N PHE A 663 -7.87 -21.83 28.01
CA PHE A 663 -8.08 -21.72 29.45
C PHE A 663 -9.39 -22.37 29.91
N ARG A 664 -9.39 -22.90 31.12
CA ARG A 664 -10.47 -23.69 31.73
C ARG A 664 -10.76 -23.19 33.14
N ASP A 665 -12.00 -23.32 33.60
CA ASP A 665 -12.32 -23.12 35.01
C ASP A 665 -11.89 -24.35 35.87
N PRO A 666 -11.96 -24.27 37.21
CA PRO A 666 -11.61 -25.41 38.08
C PRO A 666 -12.57 -26.61 37.95
N GLN A 667 -13.60 -26.52 37.11
CA GLN A 667 -14.52 -27.60 36.76
C GLN A 667 -14.24 -28.19 35.35
N GLY A 668 -13.23 -27.67 34.63
CA GLY A 668 -12.79 -28.10 33.31
C GLY A 668 -13.54 -27.45 32.14
N THR A 669 -14.35 -26.42 32.38
CA THR A 669 -15.10 -25.71 31.34
C THR A 669 -14.21 -24.72 30.61
N VAL A 670 -14.14 -24.78 29.28
CA VAL A 670 -13.39 -23.81 28.46
C VAL A 670 -13.90 -22.39 28.68
N LEU A 671 -12.97 -21.44 28.83
CA LEU A 671 -13.19 -20.01 28.96
C LEU A 671 -12.85 -19.32 27.62
N PRO A 672 -13.79 -19.29 26.65
CA PRO A 672 -13.51 -18.88 25.27
C PRO A 672 -13.06 -17.42 25.13
N GLN A 673 -13.29 -16.59 26.15
CA GLN A 673 -12.84 -15.19 26.17
C GLN A 673 -11.31 -15.03 26.34
N PHE A 674 -10.62 -16.07 26.79
CA PHE A 674 -9.16 -16.06 26.99
C PHE A 674 -8.40 -16.89 25.95
N THR A 675 -9.10 -17.57 25.03
CA THR A 675 -8.47 -18.43 24.03
C THR A 675 -7.72 -17.63 22.96
N TYR A 676 -6.47 -18.01 22.67
CA TYR A 676 -5.67 -17.50 21.56
C TYR A 676 -4.89 -18.63 20.86
N GLN A 677 -4.25 -18.31 19.74
CA GLN A 677 -3.38 -19.25 19.02
C GLN A 677 -1.94 -19.01 19.43
N SER A 678 -1.23 -20.08 19.78
CA SER A 678 0.21 -20.06 20.00
C SER A 678 0.92 -20.98 19.01
N TYR A 679 2.19 -20.66 18.76
CA TYR A 679 3.08 -21.32 17.83
C TYR A 679 4.41 -21.56 18.54
N PRO A 680 4.90 -22.79 18.66
CA PRO A 680 6.26 -23.05 19.13
C PRO A 680 7.32 -22.56 18.14
N ASP A 681 8.59 -22.58 18.54
CA ASP A 681 9.74 -22.30 17.68
C ASP A 681 10.32 -23.60 17.12
N PRO A 682 10.21 -23.88 15.80
CA PRO A 682 10.52 -25.18 15.17
C PRO A 682 12.00 -25.59 15.18
N VAL A 683 12.84 -24.84 15.87
CA VAL A 683 14.25 -25.15 16.06
C VAL A 683 14.58 -25.38 17.53
N PHE A 684 13.60 -25.42 18.42
CA PHE A 684 13.77 -25.65 19.84
C PHE A 684 12.75 -26.65 20.35
N THR A 685 13.28 -27.79 20.82
CA THR A 685 12.47 -28.84 21.44
C THR A 685 11.65 -28.36 22.64
N ASP A 686 12.03 -27.26 23.29
CA ASP A 686 11.38 -26.67 24.47
C ASP A 686 11.53 -25.14 24.32
N THR A 687 10.48 -24.50 23.79
CA THR A 687 10.53 -23.12 23.28
C THR A 687 10.68 -22.07 24.39
N ASP A 688 10.07 -22.28 25.56
CA ASP A 688 10.13 -21.35 26.70
C ASP A 688 11.06 -21.79 27.84
N SER A 689 11.68 -22.97 27.71
CA SER A 689 12.65 -23.54 28.63
C SER A 689 12.08 -23.85 30.02
N ASP A 690 10.81 -24.21 30.12
CA ASP A 690 10.15 -24.60 31.37
C ASP A 690 10.34 -26.09 31.75
N ASN A 691 10.98 -26.89 30.88
CA ASN A 691 11.21 -28.34 30.93
C ASN A 691 10.07 -29.24 30.41
N LEU A 692 9.04 -28.69 29.76
CA LEU A 692 8.17 -29.43 28.86
C LEU A 692 8.64 -29.26 27.42
N ASP A 693 8.60 -30.32 26.61
CA ASP A 693 8.81 -30.16 25.17
C ASP A 693 7.54 -29.68 24.47
N ASP A 694 7.67 -29.02 23.32
CA ASP A 694 6.55 -28.37 22.64
C ASP A 694 5.46 -29.39 22.22
N PHE A 695 5.86 -30.62 21.93
CA PHE A 695 4.94 -31.75 21.76
C PHE A 695 4.14 -32.07 23.05
N GLU A 696 4.78 -32.17 24.20
CA GLU A 696 4.15 -32.38 25.52
C GLU A 696 3.18 -31.24 25.83
N GLU A 697 3.56 -30.00 25.54
CA GLU A 697 2.72 -28.82 25.72
C GLU A 697 1.49 -28.82 24.81
N LYS A 698 1.64 -29.18 23.54
CA LYS A 698 0.50 -29.38 22.62
C LYS A 698 -0.48 -30.42 23.16
N VAL A 699 0.02 -31.45 23.85
CA VAL A 699 -0.81 -32.48 24.49
C VAL A 699 -1.53 -31.95 25.73
N LEU A 700 -0.88 -31.08 26.51
CA LEU A 700 -1.47 -30.41 27.68
C LEU A 700 -2.40 -29.26 27.32
N GLY A 701 -2.19 -28.64 26.16
CA GLY A 701 -2.89 -27.45 25.67
C GLY A 701 -2.32 -26.13 26.19
N THR A 702 -1.11 -26.15 26.76
CA THR A 702 -0.36 -24.99 27.30
C THR A 702 0.27 -24.16 26.18
N ASP A 703 0.75 -22.97 26.52
CA ASP A 703 1.40 -22.05 25.60
C ASP A 703 2.92 -22.28 25.57
N PRO A 704 3.49 -22.79 24.45
CA PRO A 704 4.91 -23.13 24.36
C PRO A 704 5.85 -21.93 24.42
N ARG A 705 5.32 -20.72 24.53
CA ARG A 705 6.10 -19.47 24.58
C ARG A 705 6.07 -18.82 25.96
N GLU A 706 5.35 -19.40 26.92
CA GLU A 706 5.14 -18.83 28.24
C GLU A 706 5.18 -19.93 29.31
N ALA A 707 6.31 -19.97 30.04
CA ALA A 707 6.60 -21.01 31.02
C ALA A 707 5.55 -21.18 32.14
N ASP A 708 4.63 -20.24 32.29
CA ASP A 708 3.48 -20.22 33.21
C ASP A 708 2.28 -19.72 32.39
N THR A 709 1.60 -20.64 31.71
CA THR A 709 0.58 -20.32 30.69
C THR A 709 -0.57 -19.49 31.25
N ASP A 710 -1.00 -19.80 32.47
CA ASP A 710 -2.18 -19.19 33.09
C ASP A 710 -1.89 -18.09 34.12
N GLY A 711 -0.60 -17.83 34.36
CA GLY A 711 -0.08 -16.71 35.12
C GLY A 711 -0.36 -16.82 36.62
N ASP A 712 -0.51 -18.04 37.14
CA ASP A 712 -0.76 -18.28 38.56
C ASP A 712 0.52 -18.28 39.42
N GLY A 713 1.68 -18.30 38.77
CA GLY A 713 3.01 -18.26 39.37
C GLY A 713 3.69 -19.64 39.49
N LEU A 714 3.14 -20.68 38.90
CA LEU A 714 3.74 -22.00 38.75
C LEU A 714 4.03 -22.29 37.27
N ASN A 715 5.18 -22.91 36.99
CA ASN A 715 5.46 -23.33 35.63
C ASN A 715 4.61 -24.53 35.23
N ASP A 716 4.34 -24.68 33.94
CA ASP A 716 3.45 -25.71 33.41
C ASP A 716 3.97 -27.14 33.70
N ASP A 717 5.31 -27.32 33.73
CA ASP A 717 5.97 -28.59 34.07
C ASP A 717 5.61 -29.12 35.48
N VAL A 718 5.31 -28.22 36.41
CA VAL A 718 5.00 -28.54 37.82
C VAL A 718 3.59 -28.17 38.24
N ASP A 719 2.85 -27.41 37.43
CA ASP A 719 1.50 -27.00 37.74
C ASP A 719 0.50 -28.15 37.53
N PRO A 720 -0.27 -28.56 38.57
CA PRO A 720 -1.37 -29.50 38.40
C PRO A 720 -2.53 -28.98 37.54
N SER A 721 -2.65 -27.67 37.31
CA SER A 721 -3.76 -27.03 36.59
C SER A 721 -3.31 -25.90 35.66
N PRO A 722 -2.40 -26.15 34.68
CA PRO A 722 -1.68 -25.12 33.89
C PRO A 722 -2.54 -24.33 32.89
N LEU A 723 -3.85 -24.54 32.93
CA LEU A 723 -4.84 -23.84 32.10
C LEU A 723 -5.97 -23.29 32.97
N ASP A 724 -5.86 -23.31 34.30
CA ASP A 724 -6.85 -22.82 35.24
C ASP A 724 -6.38 -21.47 35.78
N PRO A 725 -6.54 -20.40 34.98
CA PRO A 725 -6.10 -19.08 35.39
C PRO A 725 -6.85 -18.74 36.67
N PRO A 726 -6.18 -18.15 37.68
CA PRO A 726 -6.68 -17.96 39.04
C PRO A 726 -8.20 -17.73 39.15
N ASP A 727 -8.96 -18.83 39.25
CA ASP A 727 -10.40 -18.99 39.38
C ASP A 727 -11.31 -17.84 38.93
N GLY A 728 -11.10 -17.21 37.76
CA GLY A 728 -12.02 -16.14 37.30
C GLY A 728 -12.31 -15.08 38.36
N SER A 729 -11.34 -14.84 39.25
CA SER A 729 -11.28 -13.61 39.99
C SER A 729 -9.88 -13.06 39.90
N GLY A 730 -8.85 -13.59 40.58
CA GLY A 730 -7.56 -12.88 40.75
C GLY A 730 -7.73 -11.52 41.49
N ILE A 731 -8.77 -10.76 41.16
CA ILE A 731 -9.57 -9.86 41.97
C ILE A 731 -9.55 -10.39 43.40
N PRO A 732 -8.90 -9.66 44.31
CA PRO A 732 -8.65 -10.15 45.63
C PRO A 732 -9.91 -10.28 46.51
N SER A 733 -10.66 -11.37 46.40
CA SER A 733 -11.98 -11.53 47.05
C SER A 733 -11.93 -11.52 48.59
N ALA A 734 -10.78 -11.86 49.17
CA ALA A 734 -10.54 -11.79 50.61
C ALA A 734 -10.78 -10.37 51.13
N GLY A 735 -11.71 -10.19 52.06
CA GLY A 735 -12.00 -8.88 52.61
C GLY A 735 -12.69 -7.91 51.65
N LEU A 736 -13.16 -8.35 50.47
CA LEU A 736 -14.08 -7.58 49.65
C LEU A 736 -15.42 -7.43 50.38
N VAL A 737 -15.95 -6.21 50.39
CA VAL A 737 -17.18 -5.85 51.13
C VAL A 737 -18.27 -5.38 50.17
N ALA A 738 -17.89 -4.74 49.07
CA ALA A 738 -18.81 -4.38 48.01
C ALA A 738 -18.08 -4.37 46.66
N HIS A 739 -18.76 -4.86 45.63
CA HIS A 739 -18.34 -4.81 44.24
C HIS A 739 -19.54 -4.43 43.37
N PHE A 740 -19.38 -3.42 42.52
CA PHE A 740 -20.41 -2.94 41.62
C PHE A 740 -19.90 -3.00 40.18
N GLU A 741 -20.50 -3.87 39.38
CA GLU A 741 -20.36 -3.89 37.92
C GLU A 741 -21.62 -3.31 37.30
N PHE A 742 -21.46 -2.45 36.30
CA PHE A 742 -22.57 -1.75 35.67
C PHE A 742 -22.93 -2.46 34.35
N GLY A 743 -23.87 -3.40 34.41
CA GLY A 743 -24.26 -4.25 33.27
C GLY A 743 -25.75 -4.22 32.94
N SER A 744 -26.08 -3.82 31.71
CA SER A 744 -27.37 -3.86 31.01
C SER A 744 -28.31 -2.63 31.06
N ALA A 745 -28.73 -2.22 29.85
CA ALA A 745 -29.61 -1.08 29.56
C ALA A 745 -31.12 -1.35 29.70
N THR A 746 -31.57 -2.46 30.32
CA THR A 746 -33.01 -2.81 30.37
C THR A 746 -33.57 -2.89 31.79
N VAL A 747 -33.94 -1.75 32.36
CA VAL A 747 -34.67 -1.70 33.65
C VAL A 747 -36.18 -1.69 33.36
N THR A 748 -36.83 -2.85 33.45
CA THR A 748 -38.28 -2.90 33.66
C THR A 748 -38.51 -2.72 35.16
N THR A 749 -39.41 -1.82 35.52
CA THR A 749 -39.75 -1.42 36.89
C THR A 749 -39.85 -2.59 37.87
N GLY A 750 -38.98 -2.59 38.88
CA GLY A 750 -39.10 -3.41 40.08
C GLY A 750 -38.10 -4.56 40.14
N ALA A 751 -37.18 -4.44 41.11
CA ALA A 751 -36.12 -5.40 41.49
C ALA A 751 -34.93 -5.49 40.51
N SER A 752 -33.92 -4.65 40.74
CA SER A 752 -32.54 -4.93 40.31
C SER A 752 -31.86 -5.80 41.35
N SER A 753 -31.36 -6.95 40.91
CA SER A 753 -30.49 -7.85 41.67
C SER A 753 -29.08 -7.25 41.75
N PHE A 754 -28.77 -6.59 42.86
CA PHE A 754 -27.40 -6.25 43.26
C PHE A 754 -26.82 -7.47 44.01
N MET A 755 -25.69 -8.00 43.54
CA MET A 755 -25.02 -9.14 44.17
C MET A 755 -24.13 -8.64 45.31
N PHE A 756 -24.52 -8.93 46.56
CA PHE A 756 -23.72 -8.62 47.75
C PHE A 756 -22.89 -9.83 48.14
N TYR A 757 -21.56 -9.74 48.07
CA TYR A 757 -20.67 -10.73 48.68
C TYR A 757 -20.41 -10.34 50.14
N THR A 758 -21.18 -10.91 51.07
CA THR A 758 -20.77 -10.91 52.48
C THR A 758 -20.32 -12.30 52.85
N ASP A 759 -19.02 -12.45 53.14
CA ASP A 759 -18.48 -13.32 54.19
C ASP A 759 -19.04 -14.77 54.27
N ALA A 760 -18.31 -15.69 53.63
CA ALA A 760 -17.92 -17.01 54.13
C ALA A 760 -18.91 -17.84 54.99
N SER A 761 -20.22 -17.81 54.75
CA SER A 761 -21.15 -18.60 55.57
C SER A 761 -22.31 -19.25 54.84
N GLY A 762 -22.14 -19.66 53.57
CA GLY A 762 -22.84 -20.81 52.95
C GLY A 762 -24.35 -20.95 53.21
N SER A 763 -25.07 -19.87 53.47
CA SER A 763 -26.49 -19.88 53.79
C SER A 763 -27.11 -18.61 53.23
N GLY A 764 -27.87 -18.78 52.15
CA GLY A 764 -28.73 -17.74 51.65
C GLY A 764 -29.70 -17.32 52.74
N ASN A 765 -29.63 -16.04 53.15
CA ASN A 765 -30.76 -15.14 53.30
C ASN A 765 -30.33 -13.74 53.80
N ASP A 766 -30.75 -12.74 53.03
CA ASP A 766 -31.13 -11.37 53.40
C ASP A 766 -30.15 -10.46 54.18
N ALA A 767 -29.47 -9.60 53.41
CA ALA A 767 -29.44 -8.17 53.72
C ALA A 767 -30.02 -7.39 52.53
N LEU A 768 -31.35 -7.31 52.48
CA LEU A 768 -32.06 -6.29 51.69
C LEU A 768 -31.63 -4.92 52.20
N ILE A 769 -30.81 -4.22 51.42
CA ILE A 769 -30.52 -2.81 51.62
C ILE A 769 -31.36 -2.05 50.61
N ASP A 770 -32.37 -1.34 51.10
CA ASP A 770 -33.20 -0.43 50.33
C ASP A 770 -32.29 0.55 49.57
N ALA A 771 -32.17 0.39 48.26
CA ALA A 771 -31.89 1.51 47.39
C ALA A 771 -33.00 2.53 47.66
N TYR A 772 -32.67 3.65 48.30
CA TYR A 772 -33.60 4.77 48.45
C TYR A 772 -33.80 5.42 47.06
N ALA A 773 -34.49 4.71 46.16
CA ALA A 773 -35.16 5.30 45.01
C ALA A 773 -36.33 6.12 45.58
N GLY A 774 -36.00 7.27 46.16
CA GLY A 774 -36.93 8.18 46.79
C GLY A 774 -37.94 8.70 45.79
N GLY A 775 -39.07 8.00 45.69
CA GLY A 775 -40.36 8.54 45.27
C GLY A 775 -40.56 8.67 43.76
N THR A 776 -41.62 8.03 43.28
CA THR A 776 -42.25 8.31 41.98
C THR A 776 -42.47 9.81 41.82
N TRP A 777 -41.67 10.47 40.99
CA TRP A 777 -41.94 11.83 40.55
C TRP A 777 -42.30 11.81 39.07
N GLY A 778 -43.60 11.97 38.82
CA GLY A 778 -44.13 12.17 37.48
C GLY A 778 -43.58 13.48 36.91
N GLY A 779 -42.71 13.37 35.92
CA GLY A 779 -42.20 14.49 35.14
C GLY A 779 -41.44 13.96 33.94
N SER A 780 -41.92 14.26 32.75
CA SER A 780 -41.40 13.82 31.45
C SER A 780 -40.04 14.45 31.12
N GLY A 781 -38.98 14.02 31.81
CA GLY A 781 -37.59 14.32 31.47
C GLY A 781 -36.90 13.04 31.02
N THR A 782 -36.46 13.01 29.77
CA THR A 782 -35.74 11.90 29.15
C THR A 782 -34.51 11.52 29.97
N GLN A 783 -34.47 10.32 30.55
CA GLN A 783 -33.23 9.71 31.05
C GLN A 783 -32.30 9.53 29.84
N GLY A 784 -31.24 10.34 29.76
CA GLY A 784 -30.23 10.20 28.73
C GLY A 784 -29.30 9.04 29.06
N TRP A 785 -29.67 7.83 28.67
CA TRP A 785 -28.73 6.73 28.50
C TRP A 785 -27.87 7.10 27.30
N TYR A 786 -26.56 7.25 27.50
CA TYR A 786 -25.63 7.32 26.39
C TYR A 786 -25.12 5.91 26.18
N ASP A 787 -25.14 5.40 24.95
CA ASP A 787 -24.40 4.20 24.55
C ASP A 787 -22.90 4.53 24.67
N LEU A 788 -22.40 4.53 25.90
CA LEU A 788 -21.00 4.68 26.22
C LEU A 788 -20.46 3.27 26.37
N ALA A 789 -19.42 2.98 25.59
CA ALA A 789 -18.62 1.79 25.79
C ALA A 789 -18.13 1.71 27.24
N ASP A 790 -18.10 0.50 27.81
CA ASP A 790 -17.37 0.22 29.04
C ASP A 790 -15.85 0.46 28.87
N ARG A 791 -15.08 0.13 29.92
CA ARG A 791 -13.62 0.17 29.89
C ARG A 791 -12.97 -0.69 28.80
N PHE A 792 -13.71 -1.62 28.19
CA PHE A 792 -13.25 -2.53 27.15
C PHE A 792 -13.75 -2.17 25.74
N GLY A 793 -14.48 -1.07 25.56
CA GLY A 793 -15.00 -0.70 24.24
C GLY A 793 -16.34 -1.36 23.87
N ILE A 794 -16.96 -2.13 24.78
CA ILE A 794 -18.17 -2.91 24.52
C ILE A 794 -19.41 -2.05 24.74
N SER A 795 -20.27 -1.94 23.73
CA SER A 795 -21.44 -1.03 23.75
C SER A 795 -22.66 -1.58 24.50
N ASP A 796 -22.74 -2.89 24.76
CA ASP A 796 -23.88 -3.53 25.45
C ASP A 796 -23.73 -3.60 26.99
N LYS A 797 -22.54 -3.33 27.52
CA LYS A 797 -22.22 -3.21 28.95
C LYS A 797 -21.97 -1.73 29.27
N ALA A 798 -23.02 -0.94 29.49
CA ALA A 798 -22.87 0.52 29.57
C ALA A 798 -22.24 1.01 30.88
N ALA A 799 -21.27 1.92 30.79
CA ALA A 799 -20.74 2.68 31.93
C ALA A 799 -21.79 3.62 32.55
N TYR A 800 -21.76 3.81 33.88
CA TYR A 800 -22.75 4.65 34.57
C TYR A 800 -22.31 6.11 34.64
N VAL A 801 -23.21 7.04 34.25
CA VAL A 801 -22.99 8.50 34.36
C VAL A 801 -24.03 9.11 35.31
N PHE A 802 -23.56 9.67 36.42
CA PHE A 802 -24.43 10.31 37.40
C PHE A 802 -24.71 11.78 37.01
N GLN A 803 -25.86 12.06 36.40
CA GLN A 803 -26.25 13.43 36.05
C GLN A 803 -27.12 14.11 37.12
N ARG A 804 -26.90 15.42 37.29
CA ARG A 804 -27.74 16.29 38.10
C ARG A 804 -28.93 16.76 37.26
N THR A 805 -30.15 16.35 37.63
CA THR A 805 -31.34 17.00 37.07
C THR A 805 -31.37 18.47 37.48
N ASP A 806 -31.73 19.31 36.53
CA ASP A 806 -31.66 20.78 36.48
C ASP A 806 -32.51 21.51 37.54
N ASN A 807 -33.12 20.77 38.49
CA ASN A 807 -34.00 21.31 39.53
C ASN A 807 -33.46 21.21 40.97
N GLY A 808 -32.15 21.07 41.15
CA GLY A 808 -31.52 21.30 42.46
C GLY A 808 -31.73 20.18 43.51
N ASN A 809 -32.21 19.01 43.11
CA ASN A 809 -32.11 17.78 43.91
C ASN A 809 -30.81 17.03 43.54
N PRO A 810 -30.18 16.31 44.48
CA PRO A 810 -28.89 15.65 44.24
C PRO A 810 -29.03 14.59 43.14
N ALA A 811 -27.95 14.47 42.35
CA ALA A 811 -27.80 13.46 41.32
C ALA A 811 -28.01 12.06 41.90
N GLN A 812 -28.36 11.10 41.03
CA GLN A 812 -28.32 9.69 41.37
C GLN A 812 -26.95 9.39 42.03
N HIS A 813 -26.92 8.70 43.15
CA HIS A 813 -25.72 8.27 43.84
C HIS A 813 -26.06 6.94 44.51
N LEU A 814 -25.05 6.15 44.85
CA LEU A 814 -25.26 4.89 45.55
C LEU A 814 -24.86 5.05 47.01
N GLU A 815 -25.80 4.75 47.92
CA GLU A 815 -25.51 4.69 49.35
C GLU A 815 -25.37 3.24 49.81
N ILE A 816 -24.27 2.98 50.51
CA ILE A 816 -24.03 1.72 51.21
C ILE A 816 -24.24 2.00 52.71
N PRO A 817 -25.13 1.26 53.38
CA PRO A 817 -25.35 1.31 54.82
C PRO A 817 -24.06 1.23 55.62
N ALA A 818 -24.15 1.69 56.86
CA ALA A 818 -23.03 1.64 57.79
C ALA A 818 -22.54 0.20 57.95
N ILE A 819 -21.37 -0.08 57.38
CA ILE A 819 -20.66 -1.35 57.44
C ILE A 819 -19.35 -1.17 58.22
N THR A 820 -18.98 -2.20 59.00
CA THR A 820 -17.72 -2.23 59.73
C THR A 820 -16.59 -2.59 58.78
N LEU A 821 -15.77 -1.61 58.41
CA LEU A 821 -14.66 -1.77 57.46
C LEU A 821 -13.33 -2.15 58.13
N GLY A 822 -13.26 -2.12 59.46
CA GLY A 822 -12.02 -2.33 60.19
C GLY A 822 -11.09 -1.12 60.15
N ASP A 823 -9.95 -1.24 60.83
CA ASP A 823 -8.98 -0.14 60.96
C ASP A 823 -8.12 0.05 59.70
N SER A 824 -8.05 -0.97 58.82
CA SER A 824 -7.37 -0.92 57.52
C SER A 824 -8.35 -1.22 56.37
N LEU A 825 -8.27 -0.48 55.26
CA LEU A 825 -9.20 -0.58 54.14
C LEU A 825 -8.55 -0.20 52.80
N SER A 826 -9.20 -0.59 51.70
CA SER A 826 -8.80 -0.17 50.35
C SER A 826 -10.01 0.02 49.45
N TRP A 827 -10.01 1.05 48.61
CA TRP A 827 -11.08 1.35 47.65
C TRP A 827 -10.50 1.42 46.24
N ALA A 828 -11.13 0.75 45.27
CA ALA A 828 -10.68 0.67 43.88
C ALA A 828 -11.83 1.01 42.91
N VAL A 829 -11.53 1.70 41.81
CA VAL A 829 -12.54 2.13 40.83
C VAL A 829 -11.94 2.41 39.45
N TRP A 830 -12.69 2.12 38.39
CA TRP A 830 -12.41 2.59 37.02
C TRP A 830 -13.21 3.85 36.70
N VAL A 831 -12.55 4.87 36.16
CA VAL A 831 -13.12 6.19 35.88
C VAL A 831 -12.59 6.77 34.57
N ASP A 832 -13.43 7.43 33.78
CA ASP A 832 -13.01 8.16 32.56
C ASP A 832 -12.98 9.68 32.79
N GLN A 833 -12.08 10.40 32.13
CA GLN A 833 -11.77 11.80 32.45
C GLN A 833 -13.01 12.71 32.49
N ALA A 834 -13.23 13.36 33.64
CA ALA A 834 -14.32 14.32 33.85
C ALA A 834 -13.92 15.51 34.73
N SER A 835 -14.82 16.49 34.88
CA SER A 835 -14.48 17.85 35.35
C SER A 835 -14.04 17.98 36.82
N SER A 836 -14.36 17.01 37.70
CA SER A 836 -14.06 16.90 39.15
C SER A 836 -15.23 16.21 39.88
N GLY A 837 -14.97 15.64 41.05
CA GLY A 837 -15.98 15.07 41.96
C GLY A 837 -15.46 13.87 42.75
N THR A 838 -16.23 13.44 43.75
CA THR A 838 -15.91 12.29 44.62
C THR A 838 -16.28 10.98 43.95
N TYR A 839 -15.36 10.03 43.92
CA TYR A 839 -15.60 8.66 43.43
C TYR A 839 -16.23 7.81 44.53
N ILE A 840 -15.61 7.77 45.71
CA ILE A 840 -16.07 6.99 46.86
C ILE A 840 -15.75 7.80 48.12
N ALA A 841 -16.73 8.01 48.99
CA ALA A 841 -16.51 8.70 50.25
C ALA A 841 -17.29 8.08 51.41
N ARG A 842 -16.72 8.21 52.60
CA ARG A 842 -17.40 7.93 53.85
C ARG A 842 -17.75 9.24 54.55
N GLN A 843 -18.96 9.37 55.10
CA GLN A 843 -19.35 10.60 55.79
C GLN A 843 -18.41 10.91 56.97
N GLY A 844 -17.61 11.97 56.88
CA GLY A 844 -16.62 12.32 57.90
C GLY A 844 -15.41 11.38 57.98
N GLY A 845 -15.27 10.47 57.01
CA GLY A 845 -14.19 9.47 56.90
C GLY A 845 -13.31 9.72 55.67
N PRO A 846 -12.69 8.65 55.11
CA PRO A 846 -11.90 8.74 53.89
C PRO A 846 -12.72 9.18 52.67
N ASP A 847 -12.07 9.82 51.71
CA ASP A 847 -12.66 10.38 50.49
C ASP A 847 -11.67 10.22 49.33
N LEU A 848 -12.06 9.43 48.32
CA LEU A 848 -11.32 9.24 47.07
C LEU A 848 -12.05 9.99 45.98
N GLY A 849 -11.36 10.92 45.31
CA GLY A 849 -11.99 11.74 44.28
C GLY A 849 -11.03 12.44 43.35
N LEU A 850 -11.59 13.25 42.46
CA LEU A 850 -10.89 14.03 41.45
C LEU A 850 -11.09 15.51 41.69
N ASN A 851 -9.99 16.24 41.73
CA ASN A 851 -10.02 17.69 41.80
C ASN A 851 -9.12 18.28 40.71
N SER A 852 -9.72 18.94 39.72
CA SER A 852 -9.00 19.64 38.65
C SER A 852 -7.96 18.75 37.92
N GLY A 853 -8.29 17.48 37.65
CA GLY A 853 -7.42 16.52 36.96
C GLY A 853 -6.41 15.80 37.85
N ILE A 854 -6.41 16.05 39.16
CA ILE A 854 -5.54 15.39 40.14
C ILE A 854 -6.41 14.50 41.03
N VAL A 855 -6.06 13.21 41.10
CA VAL A 855 -6.70 12.29 42.05
C VAL A 855 -6.23 12.63 43.46
N GLU A 856 -7.19 12.73 44.36
CA GLU A 856 -6.98 13.00 45.78
C GLU A 856 -7.48 11.81 46.60
N TRP A 857 -6.62 11.28 47.48
CA TRP A 857 -7.00 10.33 48.52
C TRP A 857 -6.86 10.99 49.88
N GLN A 858 -8.00 11.35 50.49
CA GLN A 858 -8.09 12.08 51.74
C GLN A 858 -8.49 11.16 52.90
N VAL A 859 -7.75 11.17 54.01
CA VAL A 859 -7.94 10.25 55.14
C VAL A 859 -7.85 11.02 56.48
N PRO A 860 -8.87 10.98 57.35
CA PRO A 860 -8.81 11.62 58.67
C PRO A 860 -7.96 10.83 59.67
N ILE A 861 -6.91 11.47 60.20
CA ILE A 861 -5.98 10.87 61.16
C ILE A 861 -6.13 11.52 62.53
N SER A 862 -6.16 10.68 63.58
CA SER A 862 -6.36 11.13 64.95
C SER A 862 -5.32 12.17 65.36
N GLY A 863 -5.78 13.34 65.81
CA GLY A 863 -4.90 14.43 66.26
C GLY A 863 -4.18 15.21 65.15
N LEU A 864 -4.26 14.77 63.88
CA LEU A 864 -3.61 15.42 62.73
C LEU A 864 -4.61 16.00 61.72
N GLY A 865 -5.91 15.71 61.85
CA GLY A 865 -6.92 16.12 60.88
C GLY A 865 -6.85 15.30 59.59
N THR A 866 -7.50 15.77 58.53
CA THR A 866 -7.51 15.09 57.21
C THR A 866 -6.18 15.26 56.52
N GLN A 867 -5.51 14.14 56.26
CA GLN A 867 -4.28 14.05 55.47
C GLN A 867 -4.63 13.62 54.05
N MET A 868 -3.77 13.93 53.08
CA MET A 868 -4.04 13.68 51.67
C MET A 868 -2.77 13.25 50.94
N VAL A 869 -2.91 12.27 50.04
CA VAL A 869 -1.94 11.98 48.99
C VAL A 869 -2.58 12.21 47.63
N THR A 870 -1.78 12.62 46.65
CA THR A 870 -2.27 13.02 45.32
C THR A 870 -1.51 12.33 44.21
N GLY A 871 -2.20 12.02 43.11
CA GLY A 871 -1.64 11.43 41.89
C GLY A 871 -2.22 12.07 40.62
N ALA A 872 -1.41 12.19 39.57
CA ALA A 872 -1.90 12.65 38.27
C ALA A 872 -2.67 11.52 37.57
N LEU A 873 -3.81 11.84 36.93
CA LEU A 873 -4.41 10.91 35.96
C LEU A 873 -3.57 10.90 34.67
N GLY A 874 -3.44 9.72 34.05
CA GLY A 874 -2.78 9.54 32.75
C GLY A 874 -3.59 10.12 31.59
N GLN A 875 -3.24 9.77 30.35
CA GLN A 875 -3.84 10.26 29.10
C GLN A 875 -5.39 10.14 29.04
N ALA A 876 -6.00 10.70 27.98
CA ALA A 876 -7.45 10.64 27.75
C ALA A 876 -7.96 9.18 27.68
N GLY A 877 -9.03 8.85 28.41
CA GLY A 877 -9.62 7.51 28.47
C GLY A 877 -9.82 6.99 29.90
N TRP A 878 -10.13 5.70 30.01
CA TRP A 878 -10.34 4.99 31.28
C TRP A 878 -9.07 4.91 32.13
N ASN A 879 -9.22 5.21 33.42
CA ASN A 879 -8.14 5.17 34.40
C ASN A 879 -8.59 4.34 35.61
N PHE A 880 -7.68 3.53 36.14
CA PHE A 880 -7.88 2.74 37.35
C PHE A 880 -7.27 3.44 38.56
N VAL A 881 -8.04 3.57 39.65
CA VAL A 881 -7.60 4.32 40.83
C VAL A 881 -7.83 3.51 42.10
N VAL A 882 -6.80 3.41 42.95
CA VAL A 882 -6.89 2.69 44.24
C VAL A 882 -6.36 3.53 45.40
N GLY A 883 -7.19 3.75 46.42
CA GLY A 883 -6.81 4.36 47.70
C GLY A 883 -6.70 3.32 48.81
N VAL A 884 -5.58 3.29 49.53
CA VAL A 884 -5.30 2.31 50.60
C VAL A 884 -5.02 3.02 51.93
N VAL A 885 -5.56 2.48 53.02
CA VAL A 885 -5.24 2.83 54.42
C VAL A 885 -4.81 1.58 55.17
N ASP A 886 -3.59 1.59 55.67
CA ASP A 886 -2.98 0.53 56.45
C ASP A 886 -2.66 1.05 57.86
N THR A 887 -3.24 0.44 58.90
CA THR A 887 -2.92 0.77 60.30
C THR A 887 -2.62 -0.46 61.14
N ASN A 888 -1.74 -0.25 62.12
CA ASN A 888 -1.35 -1.26 63.10
C ASN A 888 -1.74 -0.87 64.55
N GLY A 889 -2.75 -0.01 64.70
CA GLY A 889 -3.27 0.43 66.00
C GLY A 889 -2.41 1.48 66.74
N GLN A 890 -1.27 1.89 66.17
CA GLN A 890 -0.42 2.98 66.69
C GLN A 890 0.01 3.97 65.59
N GLY A 891 0.17 3.53 64.34
CA GLY A 891 0.46 4.36 63.18
C GLY A 891 -0.39 4.02 61.96
N THR A 892 -0.43 4.91 60.98
CA THR A 892 -1.23 4.78 59.74
C THR A 892 -0.37 5.10 58.54
N THR A 893 -0.42 4.27 57.51
CA THR A 893 0.15 4.52 56.19
C THR A 893 -0.99 4.62 55.18
N ILE A 894 -0.95 5.64 54.33
CA ILE A 894 -1.91 5.82 53.23
C ILE A 894 -1.15 5.73 51.90
N ARG A 895 -1.73 5.03 50.91
CA ARG A 895 -1.17 4.89 49.56
C ARG A 895 -2.24 5.21 48.53
N LEU A 896 -1.80 5.71 47.38
CA LEU A 896 -2.64 5.98 46.22
C LEU A 896 -1.97 5.38 44.99
N TYR A 897 -2.69 4.54 44.26
CA TYR A 897 -2.29 3.95 42.99
C TYR A 897 -3.13 4.53 41.87
N VAL A 898 -2.51 4.74 40.70
CA VAL A 898 -3.16 5.13 39.46
C VAL A 898 -2.62 4.24 38.35
N ASN A 899 -3.52 3.55 37.64
CA ASN A 899 -3.22 2.61 36.55
C ASN A 899 -2.20 1.54 36.94
N GLY A 900 -2.45 0.84 38.06
CA GLY A 900 -1.57 -0.21 38.60
C GLY A 900 -0.34 0.32 39.36
N ILE A 901 0.06 1.58 39.14
CA ILE A 901 1.31 2.13 39.67
C ILE A 901 1.07 2.92 40.95
N LEU A 902 1.92 2.73 41.97
CA LEU A 902 1.91 3.54 43.20
C LEU A 902 2.25 5.00 42.88
N ALA A 903 1.24 5.86 42.85
CA ALA A 903 1.40 7.29 42.56
C ALA A 903 1.99 8.06 43.75
N ASN A 904 1.57 7.76 44.98
CA ASN A 904 2.03 8.47 46.17
C ASN A 904 1.73 7.71 47.49
N SER A 905 2.52 7.95 48.54
CA SER A 905 2.28 7.37 49.87
C SER A 905 2.75 8.28 51.02
N ALA A 906 2.13 8.15 52.19
CA ALA A 906 2.51 8.88 53.40
C ALA A 906 2.25 8.05 54.67
N SER A 907 3.12 8.20 55.68
CA SER A 907 3.06 7.45 56.95
C SER A 907 3.03 8.38 58.16
N PHE A 908 2.21 8.03 59.15
CA PHE A 908 1.90 8.85 60.31
C PHE A 908 1.98 8.03 61.59
N GLY A 909 2.56 8.60 62.66
CA GLY A 909 2.64 7.95 63.98
C GLY A 909 1.35 8.01 64.80
N SER A 910 0.19 8.18 64.15
CA SER A 910 -1.13 8.24 64.79
C SER A 910 -2.12 7.40 64.00
N ALA A 911 -3.11 6.84 64.69
CA ALA A 911 -4.09 5.93 64.09
C ALA A 911 -5.15 6.67 63.25
N PHE A 912 -5.64 5.99 62.23
CA PHE A 912 -6.85 6.32 61.49
C PHE A 912 -8.06 6.26 62.44
N VAL A 913 -9.05 7.14 62.23
CA VAL A 913 -10.28 7.17 63.04
C VAL A 913 -11.46 6.75 62.16
N PRO A 914 -11.79 5.45 62.06
CA PRO A 914 -12.99 5.02 61.37
C PRO A 914 -14.23 5.43 62.19
N ASP A 915 -15.25 5.99 61.53
CA ASP A 915 -16.60 6.11 62.10
C ASP A 915 -17.51 5.07 61.46
N ASP A 916 -17.56 3.89 62.09
CA ASP A 916 -18.32 2.74 61.59
C ASP A 916 -19.84 2.92 61.59
N THR A 917 -20.34 4.05 62.11
CA THR A 917 -21.76 4.39 62.13
C THR A 917 -22.23 5.16 60.89
N LYS A 918 -21.31 5.42 59.95
CA LYS A 918 -21.54 6.30 58.78
C LYS A 918 -21.60 5.54 57.47
N LEU A 919 -22.49 6.01 56.60
CA LEU A 919 -22.70 5.52 55.24
C LEU A 919 -21.48 5.76 54.35
N ILE A 920 -21.33 4.90 53.34
CA ILE A 920 -20.41 5.11 52.22
C ILE A 920 -21.25 5.53 51.02
N SER A 921 -20.83 6.57 50.32
CA SER A 921 -21.45 7.05 49.09
C SER A 921 -20.50 6.85 47.92
N VAL A 922 -21.03 6.36 46.81
CA VAL A 922 -20.34 6.28 45.51
C VAL A 922 -20.86 7.41 44.61
N ALA A 923 -19.94 8.05 43.88
CA ALA A 923 -20.14 9.19 43.00
C ALA A 923 -20.57 10.51 43.66
N ALA A 924 -20.58 10.58 45.00
CA ALA A 924 -20.92 11.80 45.74
C ALA A 924 -20.30 11.81 47.14
N ARG A 925 -20.14 13.00 47.72
CA ARG A 925 -19.74 13.19 49.13
C ARG A 925 -20.92 13.62 49.99
N THR A 926 -21.17 12.93 51.08
CA THR A 926 -22.20 13.31 52.07
C THR A 926 -21.71 14.44 53.00
N LYS A 927 -22.50 15.52 53.13
CA LYS A 927 -22.27 16.61 54.12
C LYS A 927 -23.57 16.97 54.84
N GLY A 928 -23.68 16.56 56.11
CA GLY A 928 -24.90 16.78 56.90
C GLY A 928 -26.06 15.92 56.38
N SER A 929 -27.18 16.54 56.00
CA SER A 929 -28.36 15.86 55.44
C SER A 929 -28.46 15.95 53.91
N GLY A 930 -27.37 16.26 53.21
CA GLY A 930 -27.32 16.38 51.74
C GLY A 930 -25.94 16.03 51.15
N PHE A 931 -25.82 16.13 49.82
CA PHE A 931 -24.64 15.74 49.04
C PHE A 931 -23.92 16.96 48.46
N LEU A 932 -22.59 16.86 48.31
CA LEU A 932 -21.71 17.82 47.66
C LEU A 932 -20.74 17.06 46.73
N ASP A 933 -20.20 17.77 45.74
CA ASP A 933 -19.09 17.35 44.88
C ASP A 933 -19.33 16.02 44.12
N ASP A 934 -20.47 15.92 43.43
CA ASP A 934 -20.83 14.76 42.63
C ASP A 934 -19.86 14.56 41.45
N TYR A 935 -19.39 13.33 41.26
CA TYR A 935 -18.61 12.96 40.09
C TYR A 935 -19.51 12.75 38.87
N LYS A 936 -19.12 13.36 37.74
CA LYS A 936 -19.96 13.49 36.53
C LYS A 936 -19.43 12.70 35.33
N GLY A 937 -18.35 11.95 35.51
CA GLY A 937 -17.76 11.12 34.46
C GLY A 937 -18.34 9.72 34.44
N PRO A 938 -18.06 8.95 33.37
CA PRO A 938 -18.28 7.51 33.35
C PRO A 938 -17.49 6.83 34.48
N MET A 939 -18.17 5.95 35.20
CA MET A 939 -17.56 5.05 36.18
C MET A 939 -17.84 3.60 35.79
N ASP A 940 -16.89 2.74 36.07
CA ASP A 940 -17.01 1.29 35.93
C ASP A 940 -16.34 0.58 37.12
N SER A 941 -16.77 -0.65 37.40
CA SER A 941 -16.19 -1.58 38.37
C SER A 941 -15.69 -0.93 39.69
N VAL A 942 -16.60 -0.67 40.63
CA VAL A 942 -16.31 -0.08 41.95
C VAL A 942 -16.14 -1.17 43.01
N ARG A 943 -15.03 -1.17 43.75
CA ARG A 943 -14.71 -2.18 44.77
C ARG A 943 -14.27 -1.58 46.10
N ILE A 944 -14.75 -2.16 47.20
CA ILE A 944 -14.47 -1.73 48.59
C ILE A 944 -13.99 -2.91 49.41
N TYR A 945 -12.83 -2.79 50.02
CA TYR A 945 -12.19 -3.83 50.83
C TYR A 945 -12.03 -3.40 52.29
N ARG A 946 -12.24 -4.33 53.23
CA ARG A 946 -11.93 -4.25 54.67
C ARG A 946 -10.51 -4.72 55.01
N ARG A 947 -9.61 -4.64 54.03
CA ARG A 947 -8.21 -5.00 54.16
C ARG A 947 -7.32 -4.09 53.33
N VAL A 948 -6.02 -4.17 53.58
CA VAL A 948 -4.98 -3.58 52.74
C VAL A 948 -4.85 -4.42 51.48
N LEU A 949 -4.97 -3.80 50.30
CA LEU A 949 -4.53 -4.39 49.04
C LEU A 949 -3.01 -4.22 48.93
N THR A 950 -2.34 -5.32 48.57
CA THR A 950 -0.92 -5.36 48.22
C THR A 950 -0.68 -4.78 46.83
N ASP A 951 0.58 -4.55 46.46
CA ASP A 951 0.91 -4.06 45.12
C ASP A 951 0.46 -5.08 44.04
N THR A 952 0.64 -6.38 44.32
CA THR A 952 0.14 -7.48 43.48
C THR A 952 -1.37 -7.47 43.36
N ASP A 953 -2.10 -7.30 44.47
CA ASP A 953 -3.56 -7.19 44.44
C ASP A 953 -4.04 -6.02 43.54
N VAL A 954 -3.30 -4.91 43.52
CA VAL A 954 -3.62 -3.72 42.72
C VAL A 954 -3.29 -3.96 41.24
N ASP A 955 -2.18 -4.61 40.96
CA ASP A 955 -1.74 -4.93 39.60
C ASP A 955 -2.71 -5.91 38.92
N VAL A 956 -3.14 -6.94 39.64
CA VAL A 956 -4.15 -7.90 39.17
C VAL A 956 -5.49 -7.21 38.88
N LEU A 957 -5.92 -6.27 39.74
CA LEU A 957 -7.14 -5.49 39.48
C LEU A 957 -7.01 -4.51 38.30
N TYR A 958 -5.79 -4.08 37.96
CA TYR A 958 -5.54 -3.18 36.85
C TYR A 958 -5.53 -3.91 35.50
N HIS A 959 -4.93 -5.10 35.46
CA HIS A 959 -4.88 -5.95 34.27
C HIS A 959 -6.09 -6.85 34.10
N GLU A 960 -7.15 -6.63 34.90
CA GLU A 960 -8.43 -7.32 34.79
C GLU A 960 -9.00 -7.21 33.36
N ALA A 961 -8.89 -8.27 32.56
CA ALA A 961 -9.51 -8.42 31.25
C ALA A 961 -10.90 -9.06 31.40
N GLY A 962 -11.87 -8.60 30.60
CA GLY A 962 -13.30 -8.66 30.90
C GLY A 962 -13.95 -10.04 31.12
N PHE A 963 -15.03 -9.99 31.91
CA PHE A 963 -16.24 -10.79 31.71
C PHE A 963 -16.83 -10.61 30.31
#